data_AF-A0AAU0BFG1-F1
#
_entry.id   AF-A0AAU0BFG1-F1
#
_cell.length_a   1.000
_cell.length_b   1.000
_cell.length_c   1.000
_cell.angle_alpha   90.00
_cell.angle_beta   90.00
_cell.angle_gamma   90.00
#
_symmetry.space_group_name_H-M   'P 1'
#
loop_
_entity.id
_entity.type
_entity.pdbx_description
1 polymer ?
#
loop_
_entity_poly.entity_id
_entity_poly.type
_entity_poly.pdbx_seq_one_letter_code
_entity_poly.pdbx_strand_id
1 'polypeptide(L)'
;MSKASERSQAASGMRTSGPVLGGVLLLLAAWFGWSGYAQWREDAMTQDLEQARDRAVQDVSQAMAKQASQLDAVLKQPQVIAALANGDALAAASAIRERFKGAEDVQVLSGDLTAAYENPKDFGYARLSLLESALVGKRAQVHVVRDAKQVRLGVAVAVTLGTQPAVAYARLPLLRLTGPLDAIAVPGSAYLALRQGSYNVAEQGDAGLADAAETLARPLGDSGLRVAAAVRQSDSGPLGLGAVGCAIVASLLLVIAVLLVLASRGRVALPRRRVASESTADEPTFGQSLQHDASVASRARALDQDAAASAPPALVPAVQIATEMFRAYDIRGVVGKDLNPGVAALIGQAIGSVMQAQGLREVVVGRDGRLSGPELANGLIEGLRRAGCSVIDIGLAPTPVVYFGAYELRAGSCVAVTGSHNPPDYNGFKIVIGGETLSGAAITDLHQRINQGRLHTAAAPGELEQRDISDAYIQCIADDVQLDRPIKVVVDAGNGVAGDIAPRLLEAIGAEVIPLYCDVDGTFPNHHPDPSEPHNLDDLVNMVQRFDADIGVAFDGDADRLGVVTKEGSIVFPDRLLMLFAADVLQRNPGALVIYDVKCTGKLSDYVLRNGGSPLMWKTGHSLIKSKMRETDAELAGEMSGHFFFKERWYGFDDGIYAAARLLEILAQREETPSEVLSALPESVSTPEIKVPVDGDAHALVARFVERAQASEESPFESARLSTIDGLRADFTDGWGLVRASNTTPILVLRFEADTEAALNRIRALFRSELQALLPEHPLAF
;
A
#
# COMPACT_ATOMS: atom_id res chain seq x y z
N MET A 1 -49.48 9.37 59.71
CA MET A 1 -50.03 8.57 58.59
C MET A 1 -49.29 8.77 57.25
N SER A 2 -48.01 9.16 57.23
CA SER A 2 -47.32 9.52 55.96
C SER A 2 -46.53 8.37 55.29
N LYS A 3 -45.84 7.50 56.04
CA LYS A 3 -45.04 6.41 55.45
C LYS A 3 -45.82 5.24 54.82
N ALA A 4 -47.12 5.13 55.08
CA ALA A 4 -47.99 4.10 54.48
C ALA A 4 -48.53 4.53 53.10
N SER A 5 -48.68 5.84 52.88
CA SER A 5 -49.17 6.42 51.63
C SER A 5 -48.13 6.32 50.50
N GLU A 6 -46.87 6.65 50.78
CA GLU A 6 -45.77 6.55 49.81
C GLU A 6 -45.46 5.09 49.42
N ARG A 7 -45.58 4.15 50.36
CA ARG A 7 -45.43 2.71 50.09
C ARG A 7 -46.52 2.15 49.18
N SER A 8 -47.73 2.71 49.26
CA SER A 8 -48.86 2.35 48.39
C SER A 8 -48.65 2.87 46.96
N GLN A 9 -48.14 4.11 46.80
CA GLN A 9 -47.87 4.70 45.50
C GLN A 9 -46.70 4.04 44.76
N ALA A 10 -45.60 3.71 45.45
CA ALA A 10 -44.47 2.99 44.84
C ALA A 10 -44.82 1.53 44.44
N ALA A 11 -45.64 0.85 45.24
CA ALA A 11 -46.14 -0.49 44.92
C ALA A 11 -47.21 -0.48 43.81
N SER A 12 -47.99 0.60 43.70
CA SER A 12 -48.99 0.83 42.65
C SER A 12 -48.33 1.05 41.28
N GLY A 13 -47.34 1.95 41.19
CA GLY A 13 -46.64 2.23 39.93
C GLY A 13 -45.96 1.00 39.33
N MET A 14 -45.35 0.16 40.17
CA MET A 14 -44.64 -1.05 39.76
C MET A 14 -45.57 -2.20 39.29
N ARG A 15 -46.84 -2.21 39.74
CA ARG A 15 -47.87 -3.13 39.25
C ARG A 15 -48.37 -2.76 37.85
N THR A 16 -48.38 -1.47 37.50
CA THR A 16 -48.80 -0.98 36.18
C THR A 16 -47.67 -0.95 35.15
N SER A 17 -46.44 -0.60 35.53
CA SER A 17 -45.31 -0.45 34.57
C SER A 17 -44.39 -1.68 34.49
N GLY A 18 -44.35 -2.54 35.51
CA GLY A 18 -43.50 -3.75 35.53
C GLY A 18 -43.74 -4.72 34.37
N PRO A 19 -44.99 -5.00 33.96
CA PRO A 19 -45.28 -5.84 32.80
C PRO A 19 -44.82 -5.22 31.47
N VAL A 20 -44.93 -3.90 31.32
CA VAL A 20 -44.52 -3.16 30.12
C VAL A 20 -42.99 -3.17 30.01
N LEU A 21 -42.29 -2.86 31.10
CA LEU A 21 -40.82 -2.90 31.15
C LEU A 21 -40.30 -4.33 30.93
N GLY A 22 -40.96 -5.34 31.50
CA GLY A 22 -40.68 -6.75 31.24
C GLY A 22 -40.86 -7.13 29.76
N GLY A 23 -41.89 -6.61 29.09
CA GLY A 23 -42.12 -6.79 27.66
C GLY A 23 -41.02 -6.17 26.80
N VAL A 24 -40.57 -4.95 27.11
CA VAL A 24 -39.45 -4.30 26.42
C VAL A 24 -38.14 -5.08 26.59
N LEU A 25 -37.86 -5.56 27.82
CA LEU A 25 -36.67 -6.38 28.08
C LEU A 25 -36.71 -7.73 27.35
N LEU A 26 -37.89 -8.34 27.17
CA LEU A 26 -38.06 -9.54 26.35
C LEU A 26 -37.77 -9.28 24.87
N LEU A 27 -38.22 -8.15 24.32
CA LEU A 27 -37.90 -7.76 22.94
C LEU A 27 -36.40 -7.51 22.76
N LEU A 28 -35.76 -6.83 23.70
CA LEU A 28 -34.30 -6.64 23.69
C LEU A 28 -33.58 -7.99 23.82
N ALA A 29 -34.02 -8.88 24.70
CA ALA A 29 -33.46 -10.22 24.84
C ALA A 29 -33.59 -11.02 23.54
N ALA A 30 -34.73 -10.94 22.86
CA ALA A 30 -34.95 -11.57 21.56
C ALA A 30 -34.04 -10.99 20.47
N TRP A 31 -33.86 -9.67 20.45
CA TRP A 31 -32.98 -9.01 19.49
C TRP A 31 -31.50 -9.38 19.69
N PHE A 32 -30.99 -9.31 20.93
CA PHE A 32 -29.62 -9.78 21.25
C PHE A 32 -29.46 -11.28 20.96
N GLY A 33 -30.45 -12.10 21.33
CA GLY A 33 -30.42 -13.55 21.09
C GLY A 33 -30.40 -13.89 19.60
N TRP A 34 -31.22 -13.22 18.78
CA TRP A 34 -31.22 -13.39 17.33
C TRP A 34 -29.91 -12.93 16.70
N SER A 35 -29.39 -11.77 17.11
CA SER A 35 -28.13 -11.24 16.61
C SER A 35 -26.95 -12.16 16.95
N GLY A 36 -26.92 -12.73 18.15
CA GLY A 36 -25.90 -13.70 18.56
C GLY A 36 -26.02 -15.03 17.80
N TYR A 37 -27.25 -15.50 17.55
CA TYR A 37 -27.48 -16.70 16.75
C TYR A 37 -27.06 -16.51 15.28
N ALA A 38 -27.38 -15.36 14.69
CA ALA A 38 -26.98 -15.02 13.32
C ALA A 38 -25.46 -15.01 13.16
N GLN A 39 -24.74 -14.33 14.07
CA GLN A 39 -23.28 -14.32 14.10
C GLN A 39 -22.69 -15.73 14.29
N TRP A 40 -23.20 -16.51 15.25
CA TRP A 40 -22.71 -17.88 15.47
C TRP A 40 -22.87 -18.77 14.23
N ARG A 41 -23.99 -18.65 13.52
CA ARG A 41 -24.25 -19.40 12.28
C ARG A 41 -23.28 -19.00 11.17
N GLU A 42 -22.91 -17.73 11.11
CA GLU A 42 -21.96 -17.19 10.13
C GLU A 42 -20.51 -17.58 10.45
N ASP A 43 -20.11 -17.54 11.71
CA ASP A 43 -18.82 -18.06 12.18
C ASP A 43 -18.66 -19.53 11.79
N ALA A 44 -19.71 -20.33 12.00
CA ALA A 44 -19.74 -21.73 11.58
C ALA A 44 -19.61 -21.88 10.06
N MET A 45 -20.33 -21.05 9.28
CA MET A 45 -20.25 -21.06 7.82
C MET A 45 -18.86 -20.65 7.31
N THR A 46 -18.21 -19.72 7.98
CA THR A 46 -16.84 -19.28 7.68
C THR A 46 -15.85 -20.42 7.92
N GLN A 47 -15.96 -21.10 9.06
CA GLN A 47 -15.12 -22.26 9.36
C GLN A 47 -15.32 -23.40 8.36
N ASP A 48 -16.57 -23.70 7.99
CA ASP A 48 -16.89 -24.70 6.96
C ASP A 48 -16.29 -24.31 5.60
N LEU A 49 -16.35 -23.03 5.23
CA LEU A 49 -15.77 -22.51 4.00
C LEU A 49 -14.24 -22.60 4.00
N GLU A 50 -13.58 -22.25 5.11
CA GLU A 50 -12.13 -22.37 5.22
C GLU A 50 -11.68 -23.82 5.08
N GLN A 51 -12.40 -24.76 5.70
CA GLN A 51 -12.12 -26.19 5.52
C GLN A 51 -12.35 -26.64 4.07
N ALA A 52 -13.42 -26.17 3.42
CA ALA A 52 -13.68 -26.45 2.01
C ALA A 52 -12.57 -25.88 1.10
N ARG A 53 -12.12 -24.65 1.36
CA ARG A 53 -10.99 -24.02 0.66
C ARG A 53 -9.70 -24.79 0.86
N ASP A 54 -9.35 -25.14 2.10
CA ASP A 54 -8.08 -25.83 2.38
C ASP A 54 -8.06 -27.23 1.76
N ARG A 55 -9.22 -27.90 1.75
CA ARG A 55 -9.40 -29.14 0.99
C ARG A 55 -9.26 -28.92 -0.51
N ALA A 56 -9.80 -27.84 -1.07
CA ALA A 56 -9.60 -27.48 -2.48
C ALA A 56 -8.13 -27.27 -2.81
N VAL A 57 -7.42 -26.54 -1.96
CA VAL A 57 -5.98 -26.32 -2.11
C VAL A 57 -5.24 -27.65 -2.14
N GLN A 58 -5.54 -28.55 -1.20
CA GLN A 58 -4.92 -29.87 -1.13
C GLN A 58 -5.24 -30.73 -2.36
N ASP A 59 -6.51 -30.85 -2.73
CA ASP A 59 -6.96 -31.75 -3.80
C ASP A 59 -6.49 -31.25 -5.18
N VAL A 60 -6.53 -29.93 -5.42
CA VAL A 60 -6.01 -29.32 -6.66
C VAL A 60 -4.48 -29.43 -6.72
N SER A 61 -3.77 -29.16 -5.64
CA SER A 61 -2.31 -29.36 -5.57
C SER A 61 -1.91 -30.79 -5.88
N GLN A 62 -2.63 -31.77 -5.32
CA GLN A 62 -2.39 -33.18 -5.57
C GLN A 62 -2.66 -33.54 -7.05
N ALA A 63 -3.71 -32.97 -7.65
CA ALA A 63 -4.02 -33.17 -9.06
C ALA A 63 -2.91 -32.64 -9.99
N MET A 64 -2.36 -31.47 -9.67
CA MET A 64 -1.23 -30.87 -10.38
C MET A 64 0.05 -31.70 -10.24
N ALA A 65 0.44 -32.05 -9.01
CA ALA A 65 1.60 -32.87 -8.73
C ALA A 65 1.54 -34.23 -9.43
N LYS A 66 0.32 -34.80 -9.54
CA LYS A 66 0.08 -36.02 -10.29
C LYS A 66 0.34 -35.86 -11.79
N GLN A 67 -0.05 -34.74 -12.41
CA GLN A 67 0.23 -34.52 -13.84
C GLN A 67 1.74 -34.36 -14.09
N ALA A 68 2.41 -33.56 -13.27
CA ALA A 68 3.86 -33.37 -13.34
C ALA A 68 4.61 -34.71 -13.21
N SER A 69 4.27 -35.50 -12.18
CA SER A 69 4.89 -36.80 -11.93
C SER A 69 4.63 -37.82 -13.05
N GLN A 70 3.46 -37.76 -13.68
CA GLN A 70 3.13 -38.62 -14.82
C GLN A 70 3.96 -38.29 -16.05
N LEU A 71 4.14 -37.00 -16.37
CA LEU A 71 5.00 -36.59 -17.48
C LEU A 71 6.46 -37.00 -17.22
N ASP A 72 6.98 -36.77 -16.01
CA ASP A 72 8.33 -37.18 -15.61
C ASP A 72 8.54 -38.70 -15.76
N ALA A 73 7.52 -39.50 -15.43
CA ALA A 73 7.57 -40.96 -15.60
C ALA A 73 7.54 -41.38 -17.08
N VAL A 74 6.81 -40.64 -17.93
CA VAL A 74 6.75 -40.89 -19.38
C VAL A 74 8.09 -40.55 -20.05
N LEU A 75 8.75 -39.48 -19.63
CA LEU A 75 10.06 -39.09 -20.18
C LEU A 75 11.17 -40.10 -19.91
N LYS A 76 11.04 -40.91 -18.86
CA LYS A 76 12.01 -41.97 -18.51
C LYS A 76 11.79 -43.26 -19.33
N GLN A 77 10.81 -43.29 -20.24
CA GLN A 77 10.53 -44.47 -21.04
C GLN A 77 11.55 -44.64 -22.16
N PRO A 78 12.03 -45.87 -22.45
CA PRO A 78 13.12 -46.10 -23.40
C PRO A 78 12.88 -45.49 -24.80
N GLN A 79 11.64 -45.54 -25.28
CA GLN A 79 11.29 -44.98 -26.60
C GLN A 79 11.36 -43.46 -26.64
N VAL A 80 10.99 -42.78 -25.55
CA VAL A 80 11.06 -41.31 -25.45
C VAL A 80 12.52 -40.89 -25.34
N ILE A 81 13.30 -41.58 -24.50
CA ILE A 81 14.75 -41.34 -24.37
C ILE A 81 15.46 -41.51 -25.71
N ALA A 82 15.18 -42.59 -26.44
CA ALA A 82 15.79 -42.85 -27.74
C ALA A 82 15.43 -41.78 -28.79
N ALA A 83 14.16 -41.35 -28.85
CA ALA A 83 13.72 -40.31 -29.78
C ALA A 83 14.35 -38.94 -29.45
N LEU A 84 14.40 -38.57 -28.17
CA LEU A 84 15.07 -37.36 -27.71
C LEU A 84 16.57 -37.39 -28.02
N ALA A 85 17.26 -38.49 -27.74
CA ALA A 85 18.69 -38.64 -28.03
C ALA A 85 19.03 -38.57 -29.53
N ASN A 86 18.13 -39.04 -30.39
CA ASN A 86 18.27 -38.96 -31.85
C ASN A 86 17.96 -37.57 -32.43
N GLY A 87 17.51 -36.62 -31.60
CA GLY A 87 17.12 -35.28 -32.05
C GLY A 87 15.78 -35.22 -32.80
N ASP A 88 14.95 -36.27 -32.71
CA ASP A 88 13.67 -36.34 -33.43
C ASP A 88 12.52 -35.84 -32.53
N ALA A 89 12.20 -34.54 -32.66
CA ALA A 89 11.15 -33.89 -31.88
C ALA A 89 9.77 -34.51 -32.11
N LEU A 90 9.46 -34.91 -33.35
CA LEU A 90 8.15 -35.45 -33.72
C LEU A 90 7.97 -36.86 -33.16
N ALA A 91 8.99 -37.71 -33.28
CA ALA A 91 8.97 -39.04 -32.68
C ALA A 91 8.89 -38.97 -31.14
N ALA A 92 9.62 -38.04 -30.52
CA ALA A 92 9.57 -37.83 -29.08
C ALA A 92 8.17 -37.38 -28.62
N ALA A 93 7.58 -36.39 -29.30
CA ALA A 93 6.23 -35.93 -29.02
C ALA A 93 5.18 -37.04 -29.17
N SER A 94 5.26 -37.84 -30.24
CA SER A 94 4.36 -38.98 -30.45
C SER A 94 4.50 -40.04 -29.36
N ALA A 95 5.73 -40.40 -29.00
CA ALA A 95 6.01 -41.39 -27.96
C ALA A 95 5.53 -40.94 -26.58
N ILE A 96 5.63 -39.64 -26.27
CA ILE A 96 5.08 -39.04 -25.05
C ILE A 96 3.55 -39.09 -25.09
N ARG A 97 2.91 -38.67 -26.19
CA ARG A 97 1.45 -38.64 -26.32
C ARG A 97 0.78 -40.00 -26.15
N GLU A 98 1.37 -41.06 -26.71
CA GLU A 98 0.85 -42.43 -26.58
C GLU A 98 0.82 -42.91 -25.11
N ARG A 99 1.74 -42.42 -24.29
CA ARG A 99 1.96 -42.89 -22.92
C ARG A 99 1.35 -41.96 -21.88
N PHE A 100 1.30 -40.65 -22.17
CA PHE A 100 0.66 -39.68 -21.31
C PHE A 100 -0.86 -39.63 -21.58
N LYS A 101 -1.56 -40.63 -21.02
CA LYS A 101 -2.99 -40.84 -21.28
C LYS A 101 -3.84 -39.60 -20.99
N GLY A 102 -4.52 -39.12 -22.03
CA GLY A 102 -5.41 -37.97 -21.97
C GLY A 102 -4.77 -36.64 -22.36
N ALA A 103 -3.50 -36.64 -22.80
CA ALA A 103 -2.91 -35.51 -23.52
C ALA A 103 -3.66 -35.27 -24.84
N GLU A 104 -4.22 -34.08 -25.00
CA GLU A 104 -4.89 -33.65 -26.23
C GLU A 104 -3.87 -33.40 -27.33
N ASP A 105 -2.73 -32.80 -26.96
CA ASP A 105 -1.62 -32.48 -27.83
C ASP A 105 -0.29 -32.55 -27.06
N VAL A 106 0.79 -32.86 -27.76
CA VAL A 106 2.16 -32.91 -27.21
C VAL A 106 3.14 -32.37 -28.24
N GLN A 107 4.06 -31.53 -27.80
CA GLN A 107 5.08 -30.91 -28.64
C GLN A 107 6.43 -30.96 -27.92
N VAL A 108 7.51 -31.07 -28.69
CA VAL A 108 8.88 -30.86 -28.21
C VAL A 108 9.41 -29.65 -28.96
N LEU A 109 9.65 -28.57 -28.24
CA LEU A 109 10.04 -27.26 -28.77
C LEU A 109 11.51 -26.99 -28.46
N SER A 110 12.19 -26.23 -29.33
CA SER A 110 13.57 -25.79 -29.09
C SER A 110 13.64 -24.91 -27.84
N GLY A 111 14.76 -24.97 -27.12
CA GLY A 111 14.96 -24.22 -25.88
C GLY A 111 15.11 -22.71 -26.07
N ASP A 112 15.37 -22.25 -27.29
CA ASP A 112 15.36 -20.82 -27.65
C ASP A 112 13.95 -20.26 -27.84
N LEU A 113 12.94 -21.14 -27.96
CA LEU A 113 11.53 -20.81 -28.16
C LEU A 113 11.27 -19.83 -29.32
N THR A 114 12.16 -19.74 -30.32
CA THR A 114 12.10 -18.69 -31.36
C THR A 114 10.73 -18.64 -32.05
N ALA A 115 10.19 -19.80 -32.46
CA ALA A 115 8.87 -19.87 -33.11
C ALA A 115 7.71 -19.45 -32.19
N ALA A 116 7.85 -19.59 -30.87
CA ALA A 116 6.85 -19.12 -29.92
C ALA A 116 6.89 -17.59 -29.73
N TYR A 117 8.08 -17.01 -29.88
CA TYR A 117 8.34 -15.57 -29.77
C TYR A 117 8.02 -14.77 -31.04
N GLU A 118 7.92 -15.41 -32.21
CA GLU A 118 7.52 -14.74 -33.45
C GLU A 118 6.10 -14.14 -33.37
N ASN A 119 5.18 -14.77 -32.64
CA ASN A 119 3.82 -14.27 -32.44
C ASN A 119 3.25 -14.72 -31.09
N PRO A 120 3.67 -14.08 -29.97
CA PRO A 120 3.30 -14.51 -28.63
C PRO A 120 1.80 -14.35 -28.35
N LYS A 121 1.13 -13.41 -29.05
CA LYS A 121 -0.32 -13.19 -28.95
C LYS A 121 -1.11 -14.40 -29.43
N ASP A 122 -0.75 -14.97 -30.59
CA ASP A 122 -1.40 -16.16 -31.12
C ASP A 122 -0.89 -17.45 -30.47
N PHE A 123 0.38 -17.48 -30.05
CA PHE A 123 0.96 -18.62 -29.32
C PHE A 123 0.37 -18.78 -27.90
N GLY A 124 0.06 -17.65 -27.26
CA GLY A 124 -0.51 -17.55 -25.92
C GLY A 124 0.56 -17.24 -24.86
N TYR A 125 0.50 -16.05 -24.26
CA TYR A 125 1.44 -15.59 -23.24
C TYR A 125 1.56 -16.54 -22.04
N ALA A 126 0.45 -17.06 -21.51
CA ALA A 126 0.47 -18.03 -20.41
C ALA A 126 1.14 -19.36 -20.78
N ARG A 127 0.98 -19.80 -22.04
CA ARG A 127 1.66 -20.99 -22.56
C ARG A 127 3.16 -20.72 -22.67
N LEU A 128 3.55 -19.55 -23.16
CA LEU A 128 4.94 -19.14 -23.30
C LEU A 128 5.65 -19.04 -21.96
N SER A 129 5.04 -18.38 -20.98
CA SER A 129 5.51 -18.32 -19.60
C SER A 129 5.73 -19.70 -19.00
N LEU A 130 4.79 -20.65 -19.19
CA LEU A 130 4.98 -22.03 -18.74
C LEU A 130 6.22 -22.70 -19.36
N LEU A 131 6.50 -22.47 -20.65
CA LEU A 131 7.68 -23.04 -21.31
C LEU A 131 8.98 -22.47 -20.74
N GLU A 132 9.02 -21.17 -20.49
CA GLU A 132 10.18 -20.52 -19.87
C GLU A 132 10.41 -21.00 -18.44
N SER A 133 9.35 -21.05 -17.62
CA SER A 133 9.43 -21.59 -16.26
C SER A 133 9.92 -23.05 -16.25
N ALA A 134 9.54 -23.84 -17.26
CA ALA A 134 9.99 -25.22 -17.40
C ALA A 134 11.47 -25.34 -17.84
N LEU A 135 12.00 -24.38 -18.60
CA LEU A 135 13.40 -24.34 -19.02
C LEU A 135 14.34 -23.96 -17.86
N VAL A 136 13.89 -23.09 -16.96
CA VAL A 136 14.63 -22.69 -15.75
C VAL A 136 14.48 -23.74 -14.64
N GLY A 137 13.30 -24.37 -14.55
CA GLY A 137 12.97 -25.35 -13.52
C GLY A 137 13.64 -26.71 -13.69
N LYS A 138 13.92 -27.40 -12.58
CA LYS A 138 14.46 -28.77 -12.56
C LYS A 138 13.38 -29.87 -12.59
N ARG A 139 12.10 -29.49 -12.63
CA ARG A 139 10.94 -30.39 -12.54
C ARG A 139 9.86 -29.94 -13.51
N ALA A 140 8.94 -30.84 -13.85
CA ALA A 140 7.77 -30.49 -14.65
C ALA A 140 6.91 -29.43 -13.95
N GLN A 141 6.59 -28.37 -14.70
CA GLN A 141 5.73 -27.27 -14.32
C GLN A 141 4.32 -27.48 -14.86
N VAL A 142 3.31 -26.99 -14.14
CA VAL A 142 1.89 -27.18 -14.47
C VAL A 142 1.15 -25.85 -14.34
N HIS A 143 0.76 -25.23 -15.46
CA HIS A 143 0.02 -23.96 -15.46
C HIS A 143 -1.33 -24.11 -16.18
N VAL A 144 -2.29 -23.26 -15.84
CA VAL A 144 -3.43 -23.01 -16.72
C VAL A 144 -2.95 -22.09 -17.84
N VAL A 145 -3.27 -22.46 -19.08
CA VAL A 145 -2.78 -21.78 -20.28
C VAL A 145 -3.92 -21.58 -21.26
N ARG A 146 -3.77 -20.58 -22.15
CA ARG A 146 -4.61 -20.44 -23.33
C ARG A 146 -3.89 -21.06 -24.51
N ASP A 147 -4.45 -22.14 -25.06
CA ASP A 147 -3.92 -22.86 -26.21
C ASP A 147 -5.08 -23.21 -27.15
N ALA A 148 -4.88 -23.05 -28.47
CA ALA A 148 -5.91 -23.20 -29.49
C ALA A 148 -7.17 -22.36 -29.19
N LYS A 149 -6.98 -21.14 -28.65
CA LYS A 149 -8.02 -20.19 -28.24
C LYS A 149 -8.95 -20.71 -27.12
N GLN A 150 -8.55 -21.76 -26.41
CA GLN A 150 -9.31 -22.32 -25.28
C GLN A 150 -8.44 -22.40 -24.04
N VAL A 151 -9.07 -22.34 -22.86
CA VAL A 151 -8.38 -22.54 -21.59
C VAL A 151 -8.12 -24.03 -21.40
N ARG A 152 -6.87 -24.36 -21.08
CA ARG A 152 -6.34 -25.72 -20.97
C ARG A 152 -5.35 -25.84 -19.83
N LEU A 153 -5.03 -27.07 -19.47
CA LEU A 153 -3.97 -27.37 -18.52
C LEU A 153 -2.69 -27.68 -19.31
N GLY A 154 -1.66 -26.86 -19.17
CA GLY A 154 -0.35 -27.08 -19.75
C GLY A 154 0.58 -27.76 -18.75
N VAL A 155 1.35 -28.75 -19.21
CA VAL A 155 2.43 -29.37 -18.42
C VAL A 155 3.70 -29.32 -19.26
N ALA A 156 4.76 -28.73 -18.72
CA ALA A 156 6.01 -28.54 -19.44
C ALA A 156 7.23 -28.93 -18.61
N VAL A 157 8.27 -29.44 -19.25
CA VAL A 157 9.53 -29.80 -18.58
C VAL A 157 10.71 -29.71 -19.54
N ALA A 158 11.84 -29.22 -19.04
CA ALA A 158 13.10 -29.19 -19.80
C ALA A 158 13.55 -30.60 -20.19
N VAL A 159 13.95 -30.75 -21.45
CA VAL A 159 14.53 -31.97 -22.02
C VAL A 159 15.74 -31.60 -22.88
N THR A 160 16.51 -32.59 -23.31
CA THR A 160 17.58 -32.41 -24.29
C THR A 160 17.19 -33.12 -25.57
N LEU A 161 17.15 -32.38 -26.68
CA LEU A 161 16.87 -32.91 -28.01
C LEU A 161 18.19 -33.00 -28.80
N GLY A 162 18.69 -34.22 -28.98
CA GLY A 162 20.04 -34.48 -29.47
C GLY A 162 21.08 -33.91 -28.48
N THR A 163 21.67 -32.78 -28.85
CA THR A 163 22.62 -32.02 -28.01
C THR A 163 22.10 -30.64 -27.62
N GLN A 164 20.89 -30.26 -28.04
CA GLN A 164 20.33 -28.92 -27.82
C GLN A 164 19.33 -28.93 -26.66
N PRO A 165 19.24 -27.83 -25.89
CA PRO A 165 18.18 -27.68 -24.90
C PRO A 165 16.82 -27.59 -25.61
N ALA A 166 15.81 -28.20 -25.02
CA ALA A 166 14.45 -28.24 -25.53
C ALA A 166 13.44 -28.31 -24.37
N VAL A 167 12.16 -28.14 -24.68
CA VAL A 167 11.08 -28.28 -23.71
C VAL A 167 10.01 -29.22 -24.25
N ALA A 168 9.65 -30.22 -23.46
CA ALA A 168 8.52 -31.10 -23.75
C ALA A 168 7.25 -30.47 -23.14
N TYR A 169 6.28 -30.17 -23.98
CA TYR A 169 4.99 -29.57 -23.61
C TYR A 169 3.84 -30.53 -23.90
N ALA A 170 2.94 -30.70 -22.94
CA ALA A 170 1.72 -31.48 -23.10
C ALA A 170 0.50 -30.62 -22.73
N ARG A 171 -0.49 -30.60 -23.63
CA ARG A 171 -1.79 -29.97 -23.42
C ARG A 171 -2.79 -30.99 -22.92
N LEU A 172 -3.43 -30.72 -21.79
CA LEU A 172 -4.41 -31.56 -21.12
C LEU A 172 -5.76 -30.85 -20.97
N PRO A 173 -6.87 -31.60 -20.84
CA PRO A 173 -8.18 -31.03 -20.52
C PRO A 173 -8.15 -30.32 -19.16
N LEU A 174 -8.77 -29.14 -19.10
CA LEU A 174 -8.84 -28.33 -17.87
C LEU A 174 -9.50 -29.09 -16.70
N LEU A 175 -10.43 -30.00 -17.00
CA LEU A 175 -11.13 -30.83 -16.00
C LEU A 175 -10.19 -31.66 -15.12
N ARG A 176 -8.96 -31.94 -15.59
CA ARG A 176 -7.93 -32.59 -14.76
C ARG A 176 -7.53 -31.76 -13.53
N LEU A 177 -7.70 -30.45 -13.62
CA LEU A 177 -7.43 -29.48 -12.56
C LEU A 177 -8.71 -29.05 -11.82
N THR A 178 -9.81 -28.79 -12.54
CA THR A 178 -11.05 -28.28 -11.93
C THR A 178 -11.94 -29.36 -11.34
N GLY A 179 -11.83 -30.62 -11.79
CA GLY A 179 -12.67 -31.72 -11.29
C GLY A 179 -12.61 -31.94 -9.77
N PRO A 180 -11.45 -31.83 -9.09
CA PRO A 180 -11.38 -31.84 -7.64
C PRO A 180 -12.11 -30.67 -6.98
N LEU A 181 -12.06 -29.47 -7.58
CA LEU A 181 -12.82 -28.30 -7.09
C LEU A 181 -14.32 -28.52 -7.25
N ASP A 182 -14.76 -29.08 -8.37
CA ASP A 182 -16.17 -29.43 -8.65
C ASP A 182 -16.76 -30.43 -7.65
N ALA A 183 -15.91 -31.19 -6.95
CA ALA A 183 -16.32 -32.13 -5.92
C ALA A 183 -16.50 -31.49 -4.53
N ILE A 184 -16.15 -30.22 -4.35
CA ILE A 184 -16.19 -29.53 -3.07
C ILE A 184 -17.53 -28.83 -2.90
N ALA A 185 -18.21 -29.11 -1.80
CA ALA A 185 -19.47 -28.46 -1.48
C ALA A 185 -19.20 -27.08 -0.87
N VAL A 186 -19.61 -26.02 -1.55
CA VAL A 186 -19.57 -24.65 -1.02
C VAL A 186 -20.77 -24.44 -0.07
N PRO A 187 -20.54 -23.99 1.18
CA PRO A 187 -21.62 -23.84 2.15
C PRO A 187 -22.48 -22.59 1.87
N GLY A 188 -23.79 -22.76 1.80
CA GLY A 188 -24.76 -21.65 1.80
C GLY A 188 -24.57 -20.66 0.65
N SER A 189 -24.44 -19.36 0.99
CA SER A 189 -24.18 -18.26 0.05
C SER A 189 -22.70 -17.85 0.02
N ALA A 190 -21.79 -18.75 0.38
CA ALA A 190 -20.37 -18.52 0.26
C ALA A 190 -19.93 -18.57 -1.21
N TYR A 191 -18.69 -18.15 -1.45
CA TYR A 191 -18.03 -18.15 -2.75
C TYR A 191 -16.69 -18.87 -2.64
N LEU A 192 -16.36 -19.67 -3.65
CA LEU A 192 -15.09 -20.38 -3.78
C LEU A 192 -14.65 -20.35 -5.24
N ALA A 193 -13.41 -19.97 -5.51
CA ALA A 193 -12.89 -19.94 -6.87
C ALA A 193 -11.42 -20.36 -6.94
N LEU A 194 -11.06 -21.05 -8.02
CA LEU A 194 -9.68 -21.24 -8.44
C LEU A 194 -9.32 -20.10 -9.40
N ARG A 195 -8.29 -19.32 -9.06
CA ARG A 195 -7.87 -18.12 -9.80
C ARG A 195 -6.43 -18.22 -10.28
N GLN A 196 -6.15 -17.60 -11.42
CA GLN A 196 -4.81 -17.31 -11.94
C GLN A 196 -4.77 -15.84 -12.33
N GLY A 197 -3.92 -15.03 -11.68
CA GLY A 197 -4.00 -13.56 -11.82
C GLY A 197 -5.41 -13.05 -11.46
N SER A 198 -6.01 -12.22 -12.32
CA SER A 198 -7.41 -11.75 -12.19
C SER A 198 -8.45 -12.70 -12.78
N TYR A 199 -8.03 -13.79 -13.44
CA TYR A 199 -8.92 -14.70 -14.14
C TYR A 199 -9.45 -15.84 -13.24
N ASN A 200 -10.78 -16.00 -13.21
CA ASN A 200 -11.43 -17.15 -12.57
C ASN A 200 -11.33 -18.39 -13.49
N VAL A 201 -10.48 -19.34 -13.10
CA VAL A 201 -10.33 -20.63 -13.80
C VAL A 201 -11.58 -21.49 -13.62
N ALA A 202 -12.12 -21.49 -12.39
CA ALA A 202 -13.39 -22.10 -12.04
C ALA A 202 -13.94 -21.40 -10.78
N GLU A 203 -15.25 -21.27 -10.67
CA GLU A 203 -15.92 -20.61 -9.55
C GLU A 203 -17.20 -21.35 -9.16
N GLN A 204 -17.57 -21.24 -7.88
CA GLN A 204 -18.75 -21.84 -7.29
C GLN A 204 -19.31 -20.91 -6.21
N GLY A 205 -20.64 -20.89 -6.08
CA GLY A 205 -21.33 -20.12 -5.05
C GLY A 205 -21.77 -18.72 -5.51
N ASP A 206 -21.75 -17.74 -4.60
CA ASP A 206 -22.23 -16.38 -4.85
C ASP A 206 -21.17 -15.49 -5.52
N ALA A 207 -21.27 -15.30 -6.84
CA ALA A 207 -20.36 -14.47 -7.61
C ALA A 207 -20.30 -13.00 -7.15
N GLY A 208 -21.31 -12.49 -6.42
CA GLY A 208 -21.29 -11.15 -5.85
C GLY A 208 -20.22 -10.95 -4.76
N LEU A 209 -19.58 -12.02 -4.29
CA LEU A 209 -18.49 -12.01 -3.32
C LEU A 209 -17.10 -12.13 -3.96
N ALA A 210 -17.01 -12.13 -5.30
CA ALA A 210 -15.77 -12.35 -6.03
C ALA A 210 -14.65 -11.38 -5.63
N ASP A 211 -14.95 -10.10 -5.42
CA ASP A 211 -13.93 -9.09 -5.09
C ASP A 211 -13.43 -9.22 -3.65
N ALA A 212 -14.31 -9.63 -2.73
CA ALA A 212 -13.96 -9.85 -1.32
C ALA A 212 -13.18 -11.16 -1.09
N ALA A 213 -13.19 -12.07 -2.08
CA ALA A 213 -12.66 -13.43 -1.98
C ALA A 213 -11.14 -13.52 -1.83
N GLU A 214 -10.41 -12.45 -2.15
CA GLU A 214 -8.96 -12.41 -2.00
C GLU A 214 -8.51 -12.48 -0.54
N THR A 215 -9.35 -12.02 0.38
CA THR A 215 -9.06 -11.99 1.83
C THR A 215 -8.72 -13.37 2.39
N LEU A 216 -9.43 -14.41 1.92
CA LEU A 216 -9.22 -15.79 2.36
C LEU A 216 -8.45 -16.63 1.35
N ALA A 217 -7.80 -16.01 0.37
CA ALA A 217 -7.10 -16.75 -0.66
C ALA A 217 -5.92 -17.58 -0.11
N ARG A 218 -5.67 -18.73 -0.75
CA ARG A 218 -4.53 -19.60 -0.43
C ARG A 218 -3.82 -20.03 -1.73
N PRO A 219 -2.50 -19.83 -1.84
CA PRO A 219 -1.75 -20.17 -3.04
C PRO A 219 -1.59 -21.69 -3.22
N LEU A 220 -1.46 -22.13 -4.47
CA LEU A 220 -1.19 -23.52 -4.88
C LEU A 220 0.30 -23.66 -5.24
N GLY A 221 1.16 -23.57 -4.23
CA GLY A 221 2.62 -23.53 -4.42
C GLY A 221 3.06 -22.37 -5.33
N ASP A 222 4.10 -22.57 -6.13
CA ASP A 222 4.71 -21.53 -6.98
C ASP A 222 4.06 -21.45 -8.38
N SER A 223 2.85 -21.99 -8.54
CA SER A 223 2.19 -22.13 -9.85
C SER A 223 1.47 -20.88 -10.37
N GLY A 224 1.41 -19.83 -9.55
CA GLY A 224 0.57 -18.64 -9.81
C GLY A 224 -0.94 -18.87 -9.66
N LEU A 225 -1.37 -20.09 -9.29
CA LEU A 225 -2.77 -20.40 -8.98
C LEU A 225 -3.06 -20.20 -7.49
N ARG A 226 -4.29 -19.79 -7.16
CA ARG A 226 -4.78 -19.71 -5.79
C ARG A 226 -6.24 -20.11 -5.68
N VAL A 227 -6.64 -20.61 -4.52
CA VAL A 227 -8.06 -20.81 -4.19
C VAL A 227 -8.53 -19.63 -3.35
N ALA A 228 -9.37 -18.78 -3.92
CA ALA A 228 -10.01 -17.65 -3.27
C ALA A 228 -11.36 -18.05 -2.68
N ALA A 229 -11.73 -17.47 -1.54
CA ALA A 229 -12.98 -17.80 -0.85
C ALA A 229 -13.56 -16.56 -0.17
N ALA A 230 -14.88 -16.43 -0.16
CA ALA A 230 -15.56 -15.36 0.58
C ALA A 230 -16.89 -15.82 1.17
N VAL A 231 -17.26 -15.17 2.26
CA VAL A 231 -18.58 -15.26 2.88
C VAL A 231 -19.11 -13.84 3.07
N ARG A 232 -20.41 -13.64 2.91
CA ARG A 232 -21.04 -12.34 3.15
C ARG A 232 -20.93 -12.01 4.64
N GLN A 233 -20.13 -10.99 4.97
CA GLN A 233 -19.98 -10.49 6.33
C GLN A 233 -21.26 -9.76 6.76
N SER A 234 -21.83 -10.11 7.92
CA SER A 234 -22.92 -9.34 8.54
C SER A 234 -22.41 -8.25 9.48
N ASP A 235 -23.23 -7.22 9.69
CA ASP A 235 -22.93 -6.11 10.58
C ASP A 235 -22.60 -6.60 12.00
N SER A 236 -21.66 -5.90 12.65
CA SER A 236 -21.31 -6.16 14.05
C SER A 236 -22.56 -6.19 14.95
N GLY A 237 -22.59 -7.15 15.88
CA GLY A 237 -23.72 -7.33 16.78
C GLY A 237 -24.07 -6.05 17.56
N PRO A 238 -25.29 -5.94 18.12
CA PRO A 238 -25.71 -4.75 18.85
C PRO A 238 -24.66 -4.35 19.90
N LEU A 239 -24.21 -3.09 19.86
CA LEU A 239 -23.15 -2.53 20.70
C LEU A 239 -21.74 -3.14 20.46
N GLY A 240 -21.47 -3.68 19.28
CA GLY A 240 -20.20 -4.31 18.93
C GLY A 240 -19.95 -5.64 19.64
N LEU A 241 -21.00 -6.27 20.21
CA LEU A 241 -20.87 -7.53 20.93
C LEU A 241 -20.88 -8.72 19.97
N GLY A 242 -19.85 -9.56 20.09
CA GLY A 242 -19.79 -10.86 19.41
C GLY A 242 -20.90 -11.82 19.87
N ALA A 243 -21.05 -12.96 19.19
CA ALA A 243 -22.10 -13.94 19.44
C ALA A 243 -22.27 -14.33 20.93
N VAL A 244 -21.15 -14.58 21.63
CA VAL A 244 -21.14 -14.93 23.05
C VAL A 244 -21.61 -13.76 23.94
N GLY A 245 -21.16 -12.54 23.65
CA GLY A 245 -21.57 -11.34 24.38
C GLY A 245 -23.07 -11.08 24.22
N CYS A 246 -23.58 -11.23 22.99
CA CYS A 246 -25.01 -11.15 22.70
C CYS A 246 -25.82 -12.22 23.46
N ALA A 247 -25.34 -13.47 23.54
CA ALA A 247 -26.00 -14.54 24.28
C ALA A 247 -26.05 -14.27 25.80
N ILE A 248 -24.97 -13.73 26.38
CA ILE A 248 -24.90 -13.35 27.80
C ILE A 248 -25.92 -12.23 28.09
N VAL A 249 -25.93 -11.18 27.27
CA VAL A 249 -26.85 -10.04 27.44
C VAL A 249 -28.30 -10.50 27.28
N ALA A 250 -28.61 -11.31 26.26
CA ALA A 250 -29.94 -11.87 26.06
C ALA A 250 -30.40 -12.66 27.30
N SER A 251 -29.53 -13.49 27.87
CA SER A 251 -29.83 -14.29 29.06
C SER A 251 -30.08 -13.42 30.30
N LEU A 252 -29.26 -12.39 30.52
CA LEU A 252 -29.42 -11.44 31.62
C LEU A 252 -30.75 -10.68 31.50
N LEU A 253 -31.06 -10.16 30.31
CA LEU A 253 -32.30 -9.45 30.04
C LEU A 253 -33.53 -10.34 30.24
N LEU A 254 -33.45 -11.62 29.83
CA LEU A 254 -34.51 -12.60 30.04
C LEU A 254 -34.75 -12.84 31.54
N VAL A 255 -33.68 -13.04 32.31
CA VAL A 255 -33.76 -13.24 33.78
C VAL A 255 -34.35 -12.02 34.46
N ILE A 256 -33.91 -10.80 34.10
CA ILE A 256 -34.44 -9.56 34.66
C ILE A 256 -35.92 -9.38 34.30
N ALA A 257 -36.31 -9.66 33.05
CA ALA A 257 -37.69 -9.59 32.60
C ALA A 257 -38.59 -10.56 33.39
N VAL A 258 -38.14 -11.81 33.58
CA VAL A 258 -38.87 -12.82 34.37
C VAL A 258 -38.99 -12.39 35.83
N LEU A 259 -37.91 -11.87 36.43
CA LEU A 259 -37.92 -11.36 37.81
C LEU A 259 -38.87 -10.17 37.98
N LEU A 260 -38.92 -9.25 37.03
CA LEU A 260 -39.85 -8.10 37.04
C LEU A 260 -41.31 -8.53 36.89
N VAL A 261 -41.59 -9.53 36.05
CA VAL A 261 -42.94 -10.10 35.89
C VAL A 261 -43.37 -10.89 37.14
N LEU A 262 -42.45 -11.62 37.77
CA LEU A 262 -42.73 -12.36 39.01
C LEU A 262 -42.90 -11.41 40.22
N ALA A 263 -42.09 -10.35 40.30
CA ALA A 263 -42.20 -9.32 41.32
C ALA A 263 -43.49 -8.50 41.19
N SER A 264 -43.91 -8.14 39.96
CA SER A 264 -45.18 -7.43 39.73
C SER A 264 -46.40 -8.30 40.06
N ARG A 265 -46.29 -9.63 39.94
CA ARG A 265 -47.28 -10.62 40.38
C ARG A 265 -47.20 -10.99 41.86
N GLY A 266 -46.29 -10.38 42.62
CA GLY A 266 -46.14 -10.57 44.07
C GLY A 266 -45.52 -11.92 44.48
N ARG A 267 -44.83 -12.61 43.57
CA ARG A 267 -44.25 -13.94 43.80
C ARG A 267 -42.79 -13.94 44.24
N VAL A 268 -42.08 -12.81 44.16
CA VAL A 268 -40.66 -12.66 44.54
C VAL A 268 -40.44 -11.31 45.22
N ALA A 269 -39.69 -11.29 46.32
CA ALA A 269 -39.35 -10.06 47.06
C ALA A 269 -37.97 -9.53 46.62
N LEU A 270 -37.92 -8.32 46.07
CA LEU A 270 -36.67 -7.65 45.68
C LEU A 270 -35.89 -7.13 46.91
N PRO A 271 -34.54 -7.09 46.86
CA PRO A 271 -33.72 -6.61 47.97
C PRO A 271 -33.94 -5.12 48.24
N ARG A 272 -34.14 -4.76 49.51
CA ARG A 272 -34.42 -3.39 49.97
C ARG A 272 -33.16 -2.51 49.90
N ARG A 273 -33.25 -1.37 49.21
CA ARG A 273 -32.29 -0.27 49.31
C ARG A 273 -32.36 0.34 50.72
N ARG A 274 -31.27 0.30 51.49
CA ARG A 274 -31.16 1.02 52.77
C ARG A 274 -31.02 2.52 52.48
N VAL A 275 -31.99 3.29 52.95
CA VAL A 275 -31.94 4.76 53.00
C VAL A 275 -31.73 5.14 54.46
N ALA A 276 -30.66 5.90 54.74
CA ALA A 276 -30.37 6.48 56.05
C ALA A 276 -31.39 7.58 56.37
N SER A 277 -31.84 7.66 57.63
CA SER A 277 -32.88 8.60 58.07
C SER A 277 -32.32 9.99 58.37
N GLU A 278 -32.94 11.02 57.79
CA GLU A 278 -32.77 12.41 58.21
C GLU A 278 -33.61 12.71 59.47
N SER A 279 -32.98 13.44 60.41
CA SER A 279 -33.61 14.10 61.54
C SER A 279 -33.93 15.55 61.19
N THR A 280 -35.12 15.99 61.59
CA THR A 280 -35.68 17.34 61.45
C THR A 280 -34.92 18.40 62.26
N ALA A 281 -34.55 19.52 61.64
CA ALA A 281 -34.37 20.83 62.28
C ALA A 281 -34.48 21.98 61.26
N ASP A 282 -35.40 22.91 61.55
CA ASP A 282 -35.60 24.30 61.12
C ASP A 282 -35.02 24.82 59.78
N GLU A 283 -35.92 25.33 58.93
CA GLU A 283 -35.58 26.17 57.77
C GLU A 283 -35.03 27.55 58.21
N PRO A 284 -33.95 28.04 57.58
CA PRO A 284 -33.37 29.33 57.92
C PRO A 284 -34.16 30.49 57.30
N THR A 285 -34.18 31.63 57.98
CA THR A 285 -34.83 32.87 57.53
C THR A 285 -33.98 33.64 56.52
N PHE A 286 -34.59 34.52 55.72
CA PHE A 286 -33.97 35.30 54.62
C PHE A 286 -32.69 36.08 55.00
N GLY A 287 -32.49 36.41 56.29
CA GLY A 287 -31.25 37.02 56.79
C GLY A 287 -30.06 36.05 56.89
N GLN A 288 -30.31 34.74 57.03
CA GLN A 288 -29.28 33.70 57.04
C GLN A 288 -28.88 33.27 55.61
N SER A 289 -29.75 33.49 54.63
CA SER A 289 -29.46 33.27 53.20
C SER A 289 -28.38 34.22 52.66
N LEU A 290 -28.38 35.48 53.12
CA LEU A 290 -27.43 36.51 52.68
C LEU A 290 -26.02 36.36 53.29
N GLN A 291 -25.89 35.70 54.45
CA GLN A 291 -24.57 35.31 54.97
C GLN A 291 -24.04 34.02 54.31
N HIS A 292 -24.94 33.18 53.75
CA HIS A 292 -24.54 32.01 53.00
C HIS A 292 -23.93 32.39 51.64
N ASP A 293 -24.48 33.39 50.95
CA ASP A 293 -23.93 33.88 49.66
C ASP A 293 -22.52 34.48 49.78
N ALA A 294 -22.20 35.15 50.90
CA ALA A 294 -20.85 35.65 51.17
C ALA A 294 -19.85 34.51 51.48
N SER A 295 -20.33 33.39 52.04
CA SER A 295 -19.55 32.18 52.28
C SER A 295 -19.38 31.31 51.02
N VAL A 296 -20.35 31.38 50.10
CA VAL A 296 -20.31 30.72 48.79
C VAL A 296 -19.39 31.47 47.83
N ALA A 297 -19.34 32.81 47.87
CA ALA A 297 -18.38 33.59 47.08
C ALA A 297 -16.92 33.44 47.55
N SER A 298 -16.69 33.22 48.86
CA SER A 298 -15.36 32.93 49.40
C SER A 298 -14.95 31.45 49.21
N ARG A 299 -15.90 30.51 49.19
CA ARG A 299 -15.67 29.11 48.76
C ARG A 299 -15.47 28.97 47.25
N ALA A 300 -16.15 29.76 46.41
CA ALA A 300 -15.95 29.77 44.95
C ALA A 300 -14.54 30.25 44.58
N ARG A 301 -13.98 31.23 45.31
CA ARG A 301 -12.57 31.66 45.15
C ARG A 301 -11.55 30.66 45.69
N ALA A 302 -11.92 29.78 46.63
CA ALA A 302 -11.07 28.69 47.09
C ALA A 302 -11.16 27.45 46.17
N LEU A 303 -12.31 27.21 45.53
CA LEU A 303 -12.51 26.13 44.56
C LEU A 303 -11.85 26.40 43.20
N ASP A 304 -11.65 27.67 42.81
CA ASP A 304 -10.83 28.04 41.64
C ASP A 304 -9.32 27.81 41.85
N GLN A 305 -8.86 27.62 43.10
CA GLN A 305 -7.46 27.29 43.39
C GLN A 305 -7.20 25.77 43.52
N ASP A 306 -8.22 24.96 43.85
CA ASP A 306 -8.13 23.49 43.85
C ASP A 306 -8.56 22.83 42.52
N ALA A 307 -9.21 23.57 41.61
CA ALA A 307 -9.45 23.13 40.23
C ALA A 307 -8.14 23.01 39.40
N ALA A 308 -7.02 23.51 39.92
CA ALA A 308 -5.68 23.34 39.36
C ALA A 308 -5.03 21.97 39.67
N ALA A 309 -5.72 21.06 40.38
CA ALA A 309 -5.16 19.77 40.79
C ALA A 309 -6.15 18.58 40.66
N SER A 310 -7.03 18.58 39.65
CA SER A 310 -7.85 17.40 39.33
C SER A 310 -7.16 16.50 38.31
N ALA A 311 -6.94 15.24 38.69
CA ALA A 311 -6.33 14.22 37.85
C ALA A 311 -7.13 14.00 36.55
N PRO A 312 -6.44 13.76 35.41
CA PRO A 312 -7.12 13.51 34.14
C PRO A 312 -8.10 12.33 34.24
N PRO A 313 -9.16 12.31 33.41
CA PRO A 313 -10.09 11.19 33.37
C PRO A 313 -9.32 9.88 33.23
N ALA A 314 -9.78 8.84 33.92
CA ALA A 314 -9.11 7.54 33.94
C ALA A 314 -8.77 7.12 32.51
N LEU A 315 -7.47 7.06 32.23
CA LEU A 315 -6.90 6.66 30.95
C LEU A 315 -7.55 5.32 30.57
N VAL A 316 -8.32 5.33 29.48
CA VAL A 316 -8.44 4.14 28.62
C VAL A 316 -7.02 3.59 28.51
N PRO A 317 -6.76 2.30 28.78
CA PRO A 317 -5.39 1.79 28.82
C PRO A 317 -4.68 2.29 27.56
N ALA A 318 -3.66 3.13 27.78
CA ALA A 318 -2.98 3.80 26.69
C ALA A 318 -2.46 2.70 25.77
N VAL A 319 -3.05 2.60 24.58
CA VAL A 319 -2.46 1.77 23.53
C VAL A 319 -1.15 2.46 23.22
N GLN A 320 -0.05 1.94 23.79
CA GLN A 320 1.27 2.47 23.54
C GLN A 320 1.62 2.13 22.10
N ILE A 321 1.48 3.11 21.22
CA ILE A 321 1.88 2.99 19.82
C ILE A 321 3.37 3.31 19.72
N ALA A 322 4.12 2.43 19.06
CA ALA A 322 5.53 2.60 18.78
C ALA A 322 5.80 3.97 18.11
N THR A 323 6.70 4.75 18.69
CA THR A 323 7.04 6.10 18.20
C THR A 323 7.75 6.01 16.85
N GLU A 324 8.46 4.91 16.63
CA GLU A 324 9.28 4.61 15.45
C GLU A 324 8.48 4.52 14.15
N MET A 325 7.16 4.30 14.24
CA MET A 325 6.28 4.31 13.07
C MET A 325 5.99 5.71 12.55
N PHE A 326 6.08 6.74 13.40
CA PHE A 326 5.77 8.13 13.05
C PHE A 326 7.04 8.80 12.52
N ARG A 327 7.29 8.63 11.23
CA ARG A 327 8.52 9.07 10.55
C ARG A 327 8.42 10.55 10.14
N ALA A 328 9.45 11.03 9.46
CA ALA A 328 9.52 12.44 9.06
C ALA A 328 8.44 12.85 8.05
N TYR A 329 7.95 11.97 7.18
CA TYR A 329 7.06 12.35 6.05
C TYR A 329 5.78 11.52 5.95
N ASP A 330 5.73 10.40 6.66
CA ASP A 330 4.64 9.43 6.63
C ASP A 330 4.60 8.63 7.95
N ILE A 331 3.61 7.74 8.06
CA ILE A 331 3.58 6.71 9.09
C ILE A 331 3.86 5.36 8.41
N ARG A 332 4.81 4.57 8.93
CA ARG A 332 5.17 3.26 8.36
C ARG A 332 5.49 2.25 9.45
N GLY A 333 4.93 1.04 9.35
CA GLY A 333 5.20 -0.04 10.29
C GLY A 333 5.10 -1.42 9.66
N VAL A 334 5.56 -2.44 10.39
CA VAL A 334 5.42 -3.84 10.00
C VAL A 334 4.09 -4.37 10.50
N VAL A 335 3.30 -4.97 9.61
CA VAL A 335 1.99 -5.51 9.92
C VAL A 335 2.10 -6.71 10.87
N GLY A 336 1.24 -6.75 11.89
CA GLY A 336 1.25 -7.79 12.92
C GLY A 336 2.30 -7.58 14.02
N LYS A 337 3.22 -6.63 13.84
CA LYS A 337 4.18 -6.21 14.88
C LYS A 337 3.86 -4.81 15.39
N ASP A 338 4.02 -3.82 14.52
CA ASP A 338 3.85 -2.40 14.88
C ASP A 338 2.49 -1.87 14.43
N LEU A 339 1.99 -2.37 13.29
CA LEU A 339 0.77 -1.90 12.63
C LEU A 339 -0.31 -3.00 12.58
N ASN A 340 -1.54 -2.63 12.93
CA ASN A 340 -2.72 -3.50 12.85
C ASN A 340 -4.01 -2.64 12.68
N PRO A 341 -5.18 -3.23 12.40
CA PRO A 341 -6.41 -2.47 12.16
C PRO A 341 -6.84 -1.56 13.32
N GLY A 342 -6.59 -1.97 14.57
CA GLY A 342 -6.89 -1.15 15.75
C GLY A 342 -5.98 0.08 15.85
N VAL A 343 -4.69 -0.08 15.53
CA VAL A 343 -3.75 1.05 15.41
C VAL A 343 -4.16 1.98 14.27
N ALA A 344 -4.56 1.43 13.11
CA ALA A 344 -5.07 2.21 11.99
C ALA A 344 -6.31 3.04 12.38
N ALA A 345 -7.23 2.48 13.18
CA ALA A 345 -8.38 3.22 13.71
C ALA A 345 -8.00 4.36 14.65
N LEU A 346 -6.99 4.18 15.51
CA LEU A 346 -6.49 5.27 16.36
C LEU A 346 -5.83 6.38 15.53
N ILE A 347 -5.06 6.01 14.49
CA ILE A 347 -4.47 6.97 13.54
C ILE A 347 -5.58 7.73 12.79
N GLY A 348 -6.59 7.03 12.27
CA GLY A 348 -7.74 7.64 11.61
C GLY A 348 -8.48 8.62 12.51
N GLN A 349 -8.70 8.24 13.77
CA GLN A 349 -9.33 9.14 14.74
C GLN A 349 -8.46 10.35 15.07
N ALA A 350 -7.13 10.19 15.14
CA ALA A 350 -6.21 11.31 15.35
C ALA A 350 -6.22 12.30 14.17
N ILE A 351 -6.20 11.78 12.93
CA ILE A 351 -6.31 12.58 11.70
C ILE A 351 -7.65 13.33 11.71
N GLY A 352 -8.76 12.63 11.96
CA GLY A 352 -10.08 13.26 12.04
C GLY A 352 -10.17 14.31 13.14
N SER A 353 -9.46 14.13 14.26
CA SER A 353 -9.38 15.13 15.32
C SER A 353 -8.67 16.42 14.88
N VAL A 354 -7.63 16.30 14.05
CA VAL A 354 -6.96 17.46 13.44
C VAL A 354 -7.91 18.14 12.45
N MET A 355 -8.58 17.37 11.59
CA MET A 355 -9.55 17.89 10.63
C MET A 355 -10.68 18.67 11.32
N GLN A 356 -11.27 18.12 12.39
CA GLN A 356 -12.32 18.81 13.15
C GLN A 356 -11.84 20.13 13.75
N ALA A 357 -10.59 20.18 14.25
CA ALA A 357 -10.00 21.41 14.77
C ALA A 357 -9.81 22.48 13.68
N GLN A 358 -9.67 22.08 12.42
CA GLN A 358 -9.56 22.96 11.25
C GLN A 358 -10.90 23.22 10.55
N GLY A 359 -12.01 22.65 11.05
CA GLY A 359 -13.33 22.76 10.42
C GLY A 359 -13.49 21.95 9.13
N LEU A 360 -12.60 21.00 8.86
CA LEU A 360 -12.63 20.11 7.71
C LEU A 360 -13.44 18.84 8.03
N ARG A 361 -14.19 18.33 7.05
CA ARG A 361 -15.11 17.20 7.26
C ARG A 361 -15.01 16.08 6.24
N GLU A 362 -14.59 16.36 5.02
CA GLU A 362 -14.51 15.37 3.95
C GLU A 362 -13.07 14.88 3.77
N VAL A 363 -12.91 13.57 3.56
CA VAL A 363 -11.60 12.95 3.34
C VAL A 363 -11.72 11.80 2.35
N VAL A 364 -10.80 11.76 1.38
CA VAL A 364 -10.65 10.64 0.45
C VAL A 364 -9.72 9.60 1.04
N VAL A 365 -10.07 8.32 0.96
CA VAL A 365 -9.21 7.21 1.37
C VAL A 365 -9.04 6.26 0.21
N GLY A 366 -7.82 5.86 -0.09
CA GLY A 366 -7.53 4.77 -1.03
C GLY A 366 -6.34 3.94 -0.54
N ARG A 367 -6.12 2.79 -1.15
CA ARG A 367 -5.10 1.84 -0.73
C ARG A 367 -4.33 1.21 -1.89
N ASP A 368 -3.08 0.83 -1.64
CA ASP A 368 -2.28 0.06 -2.58
C ASP A 368 -2.70 -1.42 -2.64
N GLY A 369 -1.96 -2.21 -3.44
CA GLY A 369 -2.20 -3.63 -3.71
C GLY A 369 -1.76 -4.60 -2.61
N ARG A 370 -1.33 -4.13 -1.43
CA ARG A 370 -0.84 -5.01 -0.36
C ARG A 370 -1.95 -5.84 0.26
N LEU A 371 -1.58 -7.05 0.69
CA LEU A 371 -2.50 -8.01 1.32
C LEU A 371 -3.18 -7.46 2.58
N SER A 372 -2.47 -6.62 3.34
CA SER A 372 -2.98 -5.97 4.56
C SER A 372 -3.85 -4.73 4.30
N GLY A 373 -3.88 -4.24 3.05
CA GLY A 373 -4.56 -3.01 2.66
C GLY A 373 -6.04 -2.95 3.06
N PRO A 374 -6.87 -3.97 2.75
CA PRO A 374 -8.29 -3.96 3.11
C PRO A 374 -8.56 -3.77 4.60
N GLU A 375 -7.87 -4.50 5.47
CA GLU A 375 -8.09 -4.43 6.92
C GLU A 375 -7.60 -3.10 7.52
N LEU A 376 -6.46 -2.59 7.05
CA LEU A 376 -5.89 -1.34 7.54
C LEU A 376 -6.69 -0.13 7.06
N ALA A 377 -7.17 -0.14 5.81
CA ALA A 377 -8.07 0.88 5.30
C ALA A 377 -9.38 0.90 6.09
N ASN A 378 -10.00 -0.25 6.35
CA ASN A 378 -11.22 -0.33 7.16
C ASN A 378 -11.02 0.23 8.58
N GLY A 379 -9.92 -0.12 9.24
CA GLY A 379 -9.58 0.45 10.54
C GLY A 379 -9.44 1.97 10.49
N LEU A 380 -8.66 2.50 9.54
CA LEU A 380 -8.48 3.93 9.31
C LEU A 380 -9.83 4.66 9.09
N ILE A 381 -10.67 4.13 8.20
CA ILE A 381 -12.00 4.67 7.87
C ILE A 381 -12.88 4.71 9.12
N GLU A 382 -12.91 3.64 9.93
CA GLU A 382 -13.66 3.62 11.19
C GLU A 382 -13.21 4.74 12.12
N GLY A 383 -11.90 4.94 12.26
CA GLY A 383 -11.32 6.02 13.05
C GLY A 383 -11.73 7.42 12.60
N LEU A 384 -11.60 7.69 11.30
CA LEU A 384 -11.99 8.96 10.68
C LEU A 384 -13.48 9.25 10.90
N ARG A 385 -14.34 8.26 10.65
CA ARG A 385 -15.78 8.38 10.85
C ARG A 385 -16.14 8.59 12.30
N ARG A 386 -15.46 7.93 13.25
CA ARG A 386 -15.66 8.14 14.69
C ARG A 386 -15.36 9.58 15.12
N ALA A 387 -14.41 10.24 14.47
CA ALA A 387 -14.14 11.66 14.64
C ALA A 387 -15.13 12.57 13.87
N GLY A 388 -16.16 12.03 13.21
CA GLY A 388 -17.19 12.77 12.49
C GLY A 388 -16.81 13.21 11.08
N CYS A 389 -15.74 12.65 10.50
CA CYS A 389 -15.36 12.92 9.11
C CYS A 389 -16.17 12.03 8.15
N SER A 390 -16.72 12.62 7.09
CA SER A 390 -17.31 11.90 5.96
C SER A 390 -16.19 11.39 5.06
N VAL A 391 -16.21 10.09 4.80
CA VAL A 391 -15.14 9.41 4.07
C VAL A 391 -15.62 9.00 2.69
N ILE A 392 -14.83 9.32 1.67
CA ILE A 392 -14.99 8.79 0.31
C ILE A 392 -13.89 7.75 0.09
N ASP A 393 -14.27 6.47 0.13
CA ASP A 393 -13.38 5.34 -0.11
C ASP A 393 -13.31 5.05 -1.62
N ILE A 394 -12.12 5.27 -2.20
CA ILE A 394 -11.86 5.01 -3.62
C ILE A 394 -11.26 3.63 -3.89
N GLY A 395 -11.14 2.80 -2.85
CA GLY A 395 -10.70 1.42 -2.99
C GLY A 395 -9.22 1.29 -3.36
N LEU A 396 -8.93 0.34 -4.26
CA LEU A 396 -7.59 0.06 -4.76
C LEU A 396 -7.17 1.17 -5.73
N ALA A 397 -6.15 1.94 -5.37
CA ALA A 397 -5.71 3.08 -6.17
C ALA A 397 -4.21 3.39 -5.94
N PRO A 398 -3.48 3.83 -6.97
CA PRO A 398 -2.19 4.49 -6.80
C PRO A 398 -2.27 5.69 -5.87
N THR A 399 -1.19 5.96 -5.14
CA THR A 399 -1.05 7.16 -4.30
C THR A 399 -1.39 8.46 -5.04
N PRO A 400 -0.93 8.70 -6.29
CA PRO A 400 -1.33 9.91 -7.02
C PRO A 400 -2.83 9.98 -7.35
N VAL A 401 -3.51 8.85 -7.51
CA VAL A 401 -4.97 8.83 -7.73
C VAL A 401 -5.72 9.22 -6.44
N VAL A 402 -5.19 8.82 -5.28
CA VAL A 402 -5.69 9.30 -3.97
C VAL A 402 -5.53 10.82 -3.84
N TYR A 403 -4.38 11.37 -4.26
CA TYR A 403 -4.14 12.81 -4.29
C TYR A 403 -5.07 13.53 -5.26
N PHE A 404 -5.23 13.01 -6.47
CA PHE A 404 -6.19 13.50 -7.47
C PHE A 404 -7.61 13.54 -6.91
N GLY A 405 -8.04 12.49 -6.21
CA GLY A 405 -9.36 12.43 -5.56
C GLY A 405 -9.59 13.58 -4.58
N ALA A 406 -8.57 14.03 -3.84
CA ALA A 406 -8.69 15.18 -2.95
C ALA A 406 -9.04 16.49 -3.68
N TYR A 407 -8.59 16.64 -4.94
CA TYR A 407 -8.89 17.79 -5.81
C TYR A 407 -10.21 17.59 -6.57
N GLU A 408 -10.34 16.49 -7.31
CA GLU A 408 -11.48 16.19 -8.19
C GLU A 408 -12.80 16.13 -7.42
N LEU A 409 -12.77 15.52 -6.23
CA LEU A 409 -13.94 15.39 -5.36
C LEU A 409 -14.09 16.59 -4.41
N ARG A 410 -13.18 17.58 -4.47
CA ARG A 410 -13.17 18.79 -3.65
C ARG A 410 -13.14 18.54 -2.13
N ALA A 411 -12.71 17.36 -1.71
CA ALA A 411 -12.57 17.01 -0.30
C ALA A 411 -11.43 17.78 0.39
N GLY A 412 -10.37 18.12 -0.35
CA GLY A 412 -9.19 18.84 0.14
C GLY A 412 -8.33 18.05 1.15
N SER A 413 -8.75 16.87 1.58
CA SER A 413 -7.99 15.98 2.47
C SER A 413 -8.02 14.56 1.92
N CYS A 414 -6.93 13.82 2.10
CA CYS A 414 -6.89 12.43 1.72
C CYS A 414 -5.85 11.62 2.51
N VAL A 415 -6.04 10.30 2.55
CA VAL A 415 -5.09 9.36 3.14
C VAL A 415 -4.89 8.17 2.20
N ALA A 416 -3.65 7.97 1.75
CA ALA A 416 -3.28 6.75 1.03
C ALA A 416 -2.75 5.71 2.03
N VAL A 417 -3.36 4.53 2.04
CA VAL A 417 -2.90 3.36 2.81
C VAL A 417 -1.94 2.57 1.94
N THR A 418 -0.65 2.66 2.24
CA THR A 418 0.40 2.17 1.34
C THR A 418 1.64 1.77 2.12
N GLY A 419 2.38 0.77 1.63
CA GLY A 419 3.76 0.46 2.04
C GLY A 419 4.83 0.98 1.06
N SER A 420 4.42 1.68 -0.01
CA SER A 420 5.27 2.15 -1.11
C SER A 420 6.13 1.02 -1.67
N HIS A 421 7.43 1.20 -1.77
CA HIS A 421 8.42 0.23 -2.27
C HIS A 421 8.93 -0.77 -1.20
N ASN A 422 8.43 -0.73 0.04
CA ASN A 422 8.92 -1.63 1.10
C ASN A 422 8.49 -3.10 0.89
N PRO A 423 9.12 -4.09 1.56
CA PRO A 423 8.71 -5.50 1.47
C PRO A 423 7.23 -5.74 1.82
N PRO A 424 6.62 -6.87 1.41
CA PRO A 424 5.18 -7.13 1.53
C PRO A 424 4.55 -6.93 2.92
N ASP A 425 5.31 -7.18 3.99
CA ASP A 425 4.88 -7.09 5.38
C ASP A 425 4.83 -5.66 5.93
N TYR A 426 5.33 -4.66 5.19
CA TYR A 426 5.22 -3.25 5.55
C TYR A 426 3.91 -2.63 5.03
N ASN A 427 3.35 -1.69 5.79
CA ASN A 427 2.29 -0.79 5.33
C ASN A 427 2.35 0.54 6.11
N GLY A 428 1.47 1.48 5.81
CA GLY A 428 1.56 2.84 6.31
C GLY A 428 0.52 3.80 5.77
N PHE A 429 0.71 5.09 6.05
CA PHE A 429 -0.22 6.16 5.72
C PHE A 429 0.52 7.40 5.19
N LYS A 430 0.17 7.85 3.99
CA LYS A 430 0.55 9.17 3.44
C LYS A 430 -0.66 10.09 3.60
N ILE A 431 -0.48 11.24 4.26
CA ILE A 431 -1.61 12.03 4.80
C ILE A 431 -1.59 13.45 4.24
N VAL A 432 -2.73 13.91 3.72
CA VAL A 432 -2.99 15.30 3.32
C VAL A 432 -4.21 15.80 4.08
N ILE A 433 -4.09 16.95 4.74
CA ILE A 433 -5.19 17.62 5.44
C ILE A 433 -5.29 19.06 4.95
N GLY A 434 -6.45 19.45 4.40
CA GLY A 434 -6.69 20.82 3.94
C GLY A 434 -5.70 21.28 2.85
N GLY A 435 -5.27 20.36 1.99
CA GLY A 435 -4.25 20.57 0.97
C GLY A 435 -2.81 20.42 1.49
N GLU A 436 -2.57 20.40 2.80
CA GLU A 436 -1.23 20.28 3.37
C GLU A 436 -0.81 18.81 3.55
N THR A 437 0.26 18.39 2.89
CA THR A 437 0.88 17.08 3.14
C THR A 437 1.61 17.12 4.48
N LEU A 438 1.23 16.24 5.41
CA LEU A 438 1.80 16.26 6.75
C LEU A 438 3.27 15.80 6.74
N SER A 439 4.08 16.43 7.58
CA SER A 439 5.48 16.06 7.82
C SER A 439 5.96 16.55 9.19
N GLY A 440 7.09 16.01 9.65
CA GLY A 440 7.79 16.41 10.87
C GLY A 440 6.87 16.49 12.09
N ALA A 441 6.81 17.68 12.68
CA ALA A 441 6.03 17.93 13.89
C ALA A 441 4.53 17.60 13.75
N ALA A 442 3.96 17.71 12.54
CA ALA A 442 2.55 17.38 12.32
C ALA A 442 2.29 15.87 12.45
N ILE A 443 3.19 15.03 11.93
CA ILE A 443 3.13 13.57 12.11
C ILE A 443 3.37 13.21 13.58
N THR A 444 4.34 13.85 14.24
CA THR A 444 4.58 13.66 15.68
C THR A 444 3.37 14.07 16.53
N ASP A 445 2.63 15.13 16.17
CA ASP A 445 1.40 15.52 16.89
C ASP A 445 0.31 14.44 16.82
N LEU A 446 0.21 13.70 15.71
CA LEU A 446 -0.73 12.57 15.62
C LEU A 446 -0.41 11.49 16.67
N HIS A 447 0.87 11.13 16.84
CA HIS A 447 1.30 10.20 17.89
C HIS A 447 0.98 10.74 19.29
N GLN A 448 1.30 12.01 19.53
CA GLN A 448 1.03 12.65 20.82
C GLN A 448 -0.46 12.70 21.12
N ARG A 449 -1.33 12.94 20.12
CA ARG A 449 -2.79 12.93 20.30
C ARG A 449 -3.28 11.58 20.77
N ILE A 450 -2.79 10.51 20.17
CA ILE A 450 -3.20 9.16 20.53
C ILE A 450 -2.75 8.85 21.96
N ASN A 451 -1.48 9.09 22.28
CA ASN A 451 -0.92 8.78 23.60
C ASN A 451 -1.53 9.61 24.74
N GLN A 452 -1.90 10.87 24.46
CA GLN A 452 -2.48 11.78 25.44
C GLN A 452 -4.02 11.69 25.47
N GLY A 453 -4.64 10.84 24.64
CA GLY A 453 -6.10 10.75 24.53
C GLY A 453 -6.76 12.04 24.01
N ARG A 454 -6.03 12.90 23.27
CA ARG A 454 -6.56 14.11 22.62
C ARG A 454 -7.31 13.77 21.33
N LEU A 455 -8.18 12.77 21.40
CA LEU A 455 -8.97 12.26 20.29
C LEU A 455 -10.40 12.79 20.37
N HIS A 456 -10.83 13.45 19.30
CA HIS A 456 -12.20 13.87 19.12
C HIS A 456 -13.09 12.65 18.83
N THR A 457 -14.27 12.62 19.44
CA THR A 457 -15.33 11.65 19.14
C THR A 457 -16.60 12.43 18.85
N ALA A 458 -17.14 12.28 17.65
CA ALA A 458 -18.37 12.94 17.25
C ALA A 458 -19.59 12.24 17.87
N ALA A 459 -20.71 12.96 17.99
CA ALA A 459 -21.96 12.40 18.51
C ALA A 459 -22.56 11.31 17.60
N ALA A 460 -22.27 11.39 16.30
CA ALA A 460 -22.61 10.39 15.30
C ALA A 460 -21.39 10.18 14.39
N PRO A 461 -21.18 8.95 13.88
CA PRO A 461 -20.12 8.71 12.92
C PRO A 461 -20.39 9.47 11.60
N GLY A 462 -19.32 9.91 10.94
CA GLY A 462 -19.42 10.50 9.61
C GLY A 462 -19.90 9.50 8.55
N GLU A 463 -20.28 10.03 7.39
CA GLU A 463 -20.77 9.23 6.27
C GLU A 463 -19.64 8.41 5.62
N LEU A 464 -20.02 7.36 4.90
CA LEU A 464 -19.09 6.56 4.09
C LEU A 464 -19.71 6.40 2.71
N GLU A 465 -18.99 6.84 1.69
CA GLU A 465 -19.30 6.65 0.28
C GLU A 465 -18.18 5.84 -0.36
N GLN A 466 -18.53 4.90 -1.25
CA GLN A 466 -17.55 4.23 -2.10
C GLN A 466 -17.64 4.77 -3.51
N ARG A 467 -16.49 5.09 -4.12
CA ARG A 467 -16.45 5.71 -5.45
C ARG A 467 -15.18 5.39 -6.20
N ASP A 468 -15.29 4.76 -7.36
CA ASP A 468 -14.16 4.65 -8.29
C ASP A 468 -13.95 5.96 -9.07
N ILE A 469 -12.70 6.42 -9.12
CA ILE A 469 -12.28 7.63 -9.86
C ILE A 469 -11.18 7.36 -10.88
N SER A 470 -10.86 6.08 -11.15
CA SER A 470 -9.78 5.68 -12.04
C SER A 470 -9.99 6.19 -13.46
N ASP A 471 -11.21 6.06 -13.99
CA ASP A 471 -11.56 6.56 -15.32
C ASP A 471 -11.48 8.09 -15.41
N ALA A 472 -11.87 8.80 -14.34
CA ALA A 472 -11.78 10.26 -14.29
C ALA A 472 -10.33 10.74 -14.30
N TYR A 473 -9.45 10.06 -13.55
CA TYR A 473 -8.01 10.32 -13.57
C TYR A 473 -7.41 10.08 -14.95
N ILE A 474 -7.71 8.92 -15.57
CA ILE A 474 -7.22 8.58 -16.92
C ILE A 474 -7.69 9.63 -17.94
N GLN A 475 -8.98 9.96 -17.93
CA GLN A 475 -9.54 10.93 -18.88
C GLN A 475 -8.96 12.33 -18.69
N CYS A 476 -8.78 12.77 -17.44
CA CYS A 476 -8.19 14.09 -17.15
C CYS A 476 -6.79 14.24 -17.75
N ILE A 477 -5.97 13.20 -17.68
CA ILE A 477 -4.63 13.21 -18.29
C ILE A 477 -4.73 13.08 -19.81
N ALA A 478 -5.56 12.17 -20.32
CA ALA A 478 -5.68 11.95 -21.76
C ALA A 478 -6.29 13.15 -22.51
N ASP A 479 -7.13 13.96 -21.86
CA ASP A 479 -7.66 15.20 -22.45
C ASP A 479 -6.58 16.28 -22.63
N ASP A 480 -5.51 16.26 -21.83
CA ASP A 480 -4.43 17.25 -21.86
C ASP A 480 -3.17 16.73 -22.58
N VAL A 481 -2.90 15.42 -22.52
CA VAL A 481 -1.70 14.79 -23.06
C VAL A 481 -2.06 13.82 -24.18
N GLN A 482 -1.51 14.05 -25.37
CA GLN A 482 -1.68 13.19 -26.55
C GLN A 482 -0.34 13.03 -27.29
N LEU A 483 -0.06 11.83 -27.78
CA LEU A 483 1.18 11.56 -28.51
C LEU A 483 1.03 11.87 -30.00
N ASP A 484 1.90 12.73 -30.54
CA ASP A 484 1.94 13.08 -31.98
C ASP A 484 2.31 11.88 -32.87
N ARG A 485 2.99 10.88 -32.30
CA ARG A 485 3.31 9.60 -32.93
C ARG A 485 3.27 8.48 -31.89
N PRO A 486 2.88 7.25 -32.28
CA PRO A 486 2.96 6.11 -31.38
C PRO A 486 4.40 5.91 -30.88
N ILE A 487 4.53 5.65 -29.59
CA ILE A 487 5.76 5.19 -28.94
C ILE A 487 5.50 3.82 -28.37
N LYS A 488 6.38 2.87 -28.66
CA LYS A 488 6.31 1.52 -28.10
C LYS A 488 7.01 1.50 -26.74
N VAL A 489 6.24 1.27 -25.69
CA VAL A 489 6.70 1.35 -24.30
C VAL A 489 6.50 0.04 -23.56
N VAL A 490 7.54 -0.45 -22.89
CA VAL A 490 7.39 -1.52 -21.88
C VAL A 490 7.05 -0.88 -20.54
N VAL A 491 5.99 -1.37 -19.90
CA VAL A 491 5.50 -0.85 -18.61
C VAL A 491 5.68 -1.91 -17.55
N ASP A 492 6.59 -1.67 -16.61
CA ASP A 492 6.83 -2.52 -15.45
C ASP A 492 6.13 -1.95 -14.21
N ALA A 493 5.22 -2.72 -13.63
CA ALA A 493 4.55 -2.34 -12.39
C ALA A 493 5.08 -3.09 -11.16
N GLY A 494 5.98 -4.07 -11.31
CA GLY A 494 6.49 -4.90 -10.21
C GLY A 494 5.39 -5.50 -9.32
N ASN A 495 4.25 -5.87 -9.91
CA ASN A 495 3.03 -6.31 -9.24
C ASN A 495 2.38 -5.29 -8.27
N GLY A 496 2.84 -4.04 -8.29
CA GLY A 496 2.26 -2.91 -7.57
C GLY A 496 0.95 -2.42 -8.19
N VAL A 497 0.32 -1.46 -7.51
CA VAL A 497 -1.01 -0.96 -7.90
C VAL A 497 -1.01 -0.18 -9.23
N ALA A 498 0.15 0.23 -9.73
CA ALA A 498 0.31 0.89 -11.03
C ALA A 498 -0.21 0.04 -12.19
N GLY A 499 -0.15 -1.30 -12.07
CA GLY A 499 -0.45 -2.23 -13.16
C GLY A 499 -1.89 -2.18 -13.66
N ASP A 500 -2.83 -1.73 -12.83
CA ASP A 500 -4.23 -1.56 -13.23
C ASP A 500 -4.48 -0.28 -14.05
N ILE A 501 -3.76 0.82 -13.76
CA ILE A 501 -4.05 2.14 -14.34
C ILE A 501 -3.03 2.58 -15.39
N ALA A 502 -1.74 2.37 -15.15
CA ALA A 502 -0.69 2.92 -16.01
C ALA A 502 -0.75 2.40 -17.45
N PRO A 503 -0.93 1.09 -17.73
CA PRO A 503 -1.10 0.61 -19.11
C PRO A 503 -2.30 1.25 -19.82
N ARG A 504 -3.45 1.33 -19.15
CA ARG A 504 -4.69 1.91 -19.71
C ARG A 504 -4.51 3.38 -20.05
N LEU A 505 -3.85 4.15 -19.18
CA LEU A 505 -3.56 5.56 -19.43
C LEU A 505 -2.62 5.73 -20.63
N LEU A 506 -1.51 4.99 -20.67
CA LEU A 506 -0.53 5.14 -21.73
C LEU A 506 -1.09 4.72 -23.09
N GLU A 507 -1.95 3.70 -23.13
CA GLU A 507 -2.72 3.35 -24.34
C GLU A 507 -3.69 4.49 -24.73
N ALA A 508 -4.37 5.11 -23.77
CA ALA A 508 -5.35 6.18 -24.01
C ALA A 508 -4.72 7.46 -24.62
N ILE A 509 -3.44 7.73 -24.34
CA ILE A 509 -2.70 8.85 -24.95
C ILE A 509 -2.05 8.48 -26.30
N GLY A 510 -2.15 7.22 -26.73
CA GLY A 510 -1.68 6.75 -28.05
C GLY A 510 -0.39 5.94 -28.05
N ALA A 511 0.09 5.45 -26.90
CA ALA A 511 1.27 4.58 -26.83
C ALA A 511 0.93 3.12 -27.19
N GLU A 512 1.92 2.38 -27.70
CA GLU A 512 1.85 0.93 -27.84
C GLU A 512 2.45 0.28 -26.59
N VAL A 513 1.60 -0.25 -25.71
CA VAL A 513 2.03 -0.74 -24.39
C VAL A 513 2.33 -2.24 -24.40
N ILE A 514 3.47 -2.61 -23.81
CA ILE A 514 3.82 -4.00 -23.46
C ILE A 514 3.84 -4.10 -21.93
N PRO A 515 2.86 -4.78 -21.31
CA PRO A 515 2.83 -4.92 -19.86
C PRO A 515 3.89 -5.92 -19.37
N LEU A 516 4.56 -5.55 -18.28
CA LEU A 516 5.48 -6.38 -17.51
C LEU A 516 5.05 -6.32 -16.04
N TYR A 517 4.74 -7.48 -15.47
CA TYR A 517 4.29 -7.62 -14.08
C TYR A 517 3.13 -6.68 -13.66
N CYS A 518 2.19 -6.41 -14.57
CA CYS A 518 1.05 -5.51 -14.32
C CYS A 518 -0.13 -6.14 -13.56
N ASP A 519 -0.11 -7.45 -13.30
CA ASP A 519 -1.10 -8.05 -12.41
C ASP A 519 -0.80 -7.64 -10.96
N VAL A 520 -1.76 -6.97 -10.30
CA VAL A 520 -1.62 -6.54 -8.90
C VAL A 520 -1.55 -7.75 -7.98
N ASP A 521 -0.41 -7.96 -7.34
CA ASP A 521 -0.16 -9.05 -6.39
C ASP A 521 0.74 -8.55 -5.24
N GLY A 522 0.13 -8.34 -4.08
CA GLY A 522 0.81 -7.84 -2.88
C GLY A 522 1.83 -8.79 -2.25
N THR A 523 2.07 -9.96 -2.83
CA THR A 523 3.21 -10.83 -2.48
C THR A 523 4.51 -10.43 -3.20
N PHE A 524 4.42 -9.60 -4.24
CA PHE A 524 5.54 -9.17 -5.11
C PHE A 524 6.39 -10.37 -5.59
N PRO A 525 5.79 -11.31 -6.35
CA PRO A 525 6.41 -12.62 -6.64
C PRO A 525 7.58 -12.57 -7.63
N ASN A 526 7.78 -11.46 -8.33
CA ASN A 526 8.85 -11.28 -9.31
C ASN A 526 10.03 -10.53 -8.65
N HIS A 527 10.23 -9.25 -8.97
CA HIS A 527 11.11 -8.36 -8.21
C HIS A 527 10.30 -7.43 -7.30
N HIS A 528 10.94 -6.80 -6.32
CA HIS A 528 10.30 -5.76 -5.55
C HIS A 528 10.02 -4.53 -6.43
N PRO A 529 8.88 -3.84 -6.26
CA PRO A 529 8.56 -2.63 -7.03
C PRO A 529 9.31 -1.42 -6.46
N ASP A 530 10.64 -1.42 -6.63
CA ASP A 530 11.54 -0.30 -6.31
C ASP A 530 12.43 0.01 -7.52
N PRO A 531 12.00 0.93 -8.41
CA PRO A 531 12.76 1.26 -9.62
C PRO A 531 14.01 2.10 -9.34
N SER A 532 14.25 2.51 -8.09
CA SER A 532 15.49 3.21 -7.71
C SER A 532 16.70 2.27 -7.58
N GLU A 533 16.45 0.97 -7.49
CA GLU A 533 17.46 -0.07 -7.38
C GLU A 533 17.69 -0.73 -8.76
N PRO A 534 18.88 -0.59 -9.37
CA PRO A 534 19.11 -1.02 -10.75
C PRO A 534 18.77 -2.49 -11.06
N HIS A 535 18.98 -3.39 -10.11
CA HIS A 535 18.71 -4.82 -10.30
C HIS A 535 17.21 -5.14 -10.46
N ASN A 536 16.31 -4.26 -9.99
CA ASN A 536 14.87 -4.41 -10.21
C ASN A 536 14.46 -3.98 -11.64
N LEU A 537 15.38 -3.41 -12.43
CA LEU A 537 15.12 -2.98 -13.82
C LEU A 537 15.67 -3.99 -14.85
N ASP A 538 16.33 -5.06 -14.41
CA ASP A 538 16.96 -6.04 -15.31
C ASP A 538 15.94 -6.67 -16.28
N ASP A 539 14.76 -7.04 -15.78
CA ASP A 539 13.69 -7.59 -16.62
C ASP A 539 13.10 -6.54 -17.57
N LEU A 540 12.97 -5.30 -17.13
CA LEU A 540 12.56 -4.19 -17.99
C LEU A 540 13.56 -3.98 -19.13
N VAL A 541 14.86 -3.95 -18.84
CA VAL A 541 15.93 -3.86 -19.85
C VAL A 541 15.81 -4.99 -20.87
N ASN A 542 15.69 -6.23 -20.38
CA ASN A 542 15.55 -7.41 -21.23
C ASN A 542 14.31 -7.32 -22.11
N MET A 543 13.17 -6.89 -21.57
CA MET A 543 11.92 -6.76 -22.31
C MET A 543 11.96 -5.65 -23.35
N VAL A 544 12.56 -4.50 -23.03
CA VAL A 544 12.73 -3.39 -23.97
C VAL A 544 13.55 -3.86 -25.18
N GLN A 545 14.68 -4.51 -24.94
CA GLN A 545 15.54 -5.03 -26.01
C GLN A 545 14.86 -6.17 -26.80
N ARG A 546 14.18 -7.09 -26.10
CA ARG A 546 13.54 -8.26 -26.71
C ARG A 546 12.40 -7.89 -27.64
N PHE A 547 11.62 -6.87 -27.27
CA PHE A 547 10.47 -6.42 -28.06
C PHE A 547 10.80 -5.27 -29.00
N ASP A 548 12.08 -4.84 -29.07
CA ASP A 548 12.49 -3.66 -29.83
C ASP A 548 11.63 -2.44 -29.47
N ALA A 549 11.35 -2.27 -28.18
CA ALA A 549 10.58 -1.13 -27.67
C ALA A 549 11.45 0.14 -27.68
N ASP A 550 10.81 1.29 -27.82
CA ASP A 550 11.51 2.58 -27.87
C ASP A 550 12.01 3.01 -26.49
N ILE A 551 11.29 2.61 -25.43
CA ILE A 551 11.56 2.98 -24.05
C ILE A 551 10.92 1.99 -23.07
N GLY A 552 11.49 1.88 -21.88
CA GLY A 552 10.91 1.19 -20.73
C GLY A 552 10.60 2.16 -19.60
N VAL A 553 9.45 2.00 -18.95
CA VAL A 553 9.08 2.73 -17.73
C VAL A 553 8.76 1.73 -16.62
N ALA A 554 9.22 2.03 -15.40
CA ALA A 554 8.94 1.24 -14.21
C ALA A 554 8.31 2.12 -13.12
N PHE A 555 7.35 1.56 -12.40
CA PHE A 555 6.70 2.22 -11.26
C PHE A 555 7.07 1.54 -9.95
N ASP A 556 7.09 2.31 -8.87
CA ASP A 556 7.18 1.74 -7.53
C ASP A 556 5.81 1.22 -7.04
N GLY A 557 5.80 0.57 -5.88
CA GLY A 557 4.63 -0.21 -5.42
C GLY A 557 3.31 0.57 -5.33
N ASP A 558 3.37 1.89 -5.10
CA ASP A 558 2.22 2.79 -5.06
C ASP A 558 2.21 3.89 -6.15
N ALA A 559 3.10 3.78 -7.14
CA ALA A 559 3.17 4.52 -8.38
C ALA A 559 3.38 6.04 -8.29
N ASP A 560 3.95 6.55 -7.19
CA ASP A 560 4.35 7.95 -7.10
C ASP A 560 5.78 8.21 -7.59
N ARG A 561 6.48 7.16 -8.03
CA ARG A 561 7.82 7.22 -8.64
C ARG A 561 7.86 6.65 -10.04
N LEU A 562 8.82 7.17 -10.83
CA LEU A 562 9.10 6.71 -12.18
C LEU A 562 10.59 6.33 -12.33
N GLY A 563 10.85 5.12 -12.81
CA GLY A 563 12.11 4.68 -13.38
C GLY A 563 12.04 4.59 -14.90
N VAL A 564 13.16 4.83 -15.59
CA VAL A 564 13.21 4.85 -17.06
C VAL A 564 14.43 4.12 -17.58
N VAL A 565 14.23 3.34 -18.63
CA VAL A 565 15.26 2.59 -19.35
C VAL A 565 15.18 2.93 -20.85
N THR A 566 16.31 3.27 -21.47
CA THR A 566 16.36 3.52 -22.92
C THR A 566 16.28 2.23 -23.72
N LYS A 567 16.09 2.33 -25.05
CA LYS A 567 16.11 1.19 -25.97
C LYS A 567 17.35 0.30 -25.83
N GLU A 568 18.50 0.89 -25.55
CA GLU A 568 19.78 0.19 -25.38
C GLU A 568 19.92 -0.49 -24.01
N GLY A 569 18.98 -0.29 -23.10
CA GLY A 569 19.03 -0.80 -21.73
C GLY A 569 19.74 0.12 -20.73
N SER A 570 19.98 1.39 -21.09
CA SER A 570 20.60 2.34 -20.16
C SER A 570 19.57 2.93 -19.21
N ILE A 571 19.86 2.94 -17.91
CA ILE A 571 18.99 3.56 -16.90
C ILE A 571 19.15 5.08 -16.98
N VAL A 572 18.04 5.80 -17.10
CA VAL A 572 18.01 7.26 -17.03
C VAL A 572 17.57 7.68 -15.63
N PHE A 573 18.52 8.20 -14.86
CA PHE A 573 18.24 8.60 -13.49
C PHE A 573 17.31 9.82 -13.40
N PRO A 574 16.54 9.96 -12.29
CA PRO A 574 15.50 10.98 -12.19
C PRO A 574 15.98 12.43 -12.30
N ASP A 575 17.19 12.73 -11.85
CA ASP A 575 17.77 14.07 -11.95
C ASP A 575 18.06 14.48 -13.41
N ARG A 576 18.38 13.53 -14.30
CA ARG A 576 18.47 13.76 -15.75
C ARG A 576 17.09 13.88 -16.37
N LEU A 577 16.12 13.04 -16.01
CA LEU A 577 14.74 13.20 -16.47
C LEU A 577 14.17 14.58 -16.09
N LEU A 578 14.50 15.07 -14.90
CA LEU A 578 14.11 16.42 -14.46
C LEU A 578 14.70 17.52 -15.35
N MET A 579 15.88 17.33 -15.94
CA MET A 579 16.40 18.27 -16.96
C MET A 579 15.47 18.35 -18.16
N LEU A 580 15.07 17.19 -18.70
CA LEU A 580 14.16 17.13 -19.85
C LEU A 580 12.82 17.79 -19.54
N PHE A 581 12.21 17.46 -18.40
CA PHE A 581 10.97 18.08 -17.93
C PHE A 581 11.11 19.58 -17.70
N ALA A 582 12.23 20.03 -17.10
CA ALA A 582 12.47 21.44 -16.88
C ALA A 582 12.60 22.21 -18.19
N ALA A 583 13.33 21.70 -19.19
CA ALA A 583 13.41 22.35 -20.49
C ALA A 583 12.02 22.51 -21.14
N ASP A 584 11.19 21.47 -21.09
CA ASP A 584 9.84 21.50 -21.63
C ASP A 584 8.94 22.54 -20.90
N VAL A 585 8.87 22.47 -19.56
CA VAL A 585 8.05 23.39 -18.76
C VAL A 585 8.50 24.84 -18.93
N LEU A 586 9.82 25.10 -18.98
CA LEU A 586 10.38 26.45 -19.07
C LEU A 586 10.18 27.11 -20.44
N GLN A 587 10.01 26.33 -21.52
CA GLN A 587 9.63 26.89 -22.81
C GLN A 587 8.29 27.62 -22.76
N ARG A 588 7.35 27.11 -21.95
CA ARG A 588 6.02 27.72 -21.75
C ARG A 588 5.97 28.65 -20.54
N ASN A 589 6.88 28.49 -19.58
CA ASN A 589 6.93 29.25 -18.33
C ASN A 589 8.33 29.85 -18.07
N PRO A 590 8.76 30.85 -18.86
CA PRO A 590 10.08 31.47 -18.66
C PRO A 590 10.22 32.08 -17.27
N GLY A 591 11.36 31.83 -16.62
CA GLY A 591 11.67 32.31 -15.27
C GLY A 591 11.12 31.44 -14.14
N ALA A 592 10.30 30.43 -14.44
CA ALA A 592 9.70 29.57 -13.42
C ALA A 592 10.75 28.86 -12.55
N LEU A 593 10.37 28.62 -11.29
CA LEU A 593 11.21 27.94 -10.32
C LEU A 593 11.10 26.42 -10.51
N VAL A 594 12.26 25.76 -10.55
CA VAL A 594 12.40 24.30 -10.59
C VAL A 594 13.11 23.83 -9.32
N ILE A 595 12.43 23.04 -8.51
CA ILE A 595 12.96 22.51 -7.25
C ILE A 595 13.57 21.13 -7.47
N TYR A 596 14.71 20.87 -6.82
CA TYR A 596 15.32 19.55 -6.80
C TYR A 596 16.00 19.26 -5.46
N ASP A 597 16.16 17.99 -5.10
CA ASP A 597 16.75 17.64 -3.82
C ASP A 597 18.29 17.65 -3.84
N VAL A 598 18.90 17.67 -2.65
CA VAL A 598 20.37 17.71 -2.49
C VAL A 598 21.10 16.53 -3.15
N LYS A 599 20.40 15.43 -3.48
CA LYS A 599 21.01 14.28 -4.16
C LYS A 599 21.16 14.48 -5.67
N CYS A 600 20.44 15.40 -6.31
CA CYS A 600 20.49 15.57 -7.77
C CYS A 600 21.85 16.09 -8.25
N THR A 601 22.17 15.78 -9.51
CA THR A 601 23.41 16.22 -10.16
C THR A 601 23.66 17.72 -10.10
N GLY A 602 24.95 18.09 -9.96
CA GLY A 602 25.40 19.48 -10.05
C GLY A 602 25.11 20.14 -11.40
N LYS A 603 24.92 19.35 -12.46
CA LYS A 603 24.62 19.84 -13.81
C LYS A 603 23.19 20.37 -13.96
N LEU A 604 22.26 19.98 -13.07
CA LEU A 604 20.85 20.35 -13.17
C LEU A 604 20.63 21.85 -13.00
N SER A 605 21.34 22.48 -12.05
CA SER A 605 21.24 23.93 -11.81
C SER A 605 21.57 24.73 -13.06
N ASP A 606 22.70 24.43 -13.69
CA ASP A 606 23.16 25.10 -14.91
C ASP A 606 22.21 24.83 -16.08
N TYR A 607 21.67 23.62 -16.18
CA TYR A 607 20.73 23.26 -17.22
C TYR A 607 19.42 24.05 -17.10
N VAL A 608 18.87 24.21 -15.89
CA VAL A 608 17.69 25.02 -15.62
C VAL A 608 17.94 26.49 -15.98
N LEU A 609 19.08 27.06 -15.56
CA LEU A 609 19.45 28.45 -15.86
C LEU A 609 19.57 28.70 -17.37
N ARG A 610 20.19 27.77 -18.11
CA ARG A 610 20.37 27.87 -19.57
C ARG A 610 19.05 27.80 -20.33
N ASN A 611 18.04 27.13 -19.77
CA ASN A 611 16.68 27.08 -20.32
C ASN A 611 15.79 28.23 -19.80
N GLY A 612 16.38 29.22 -19.11
CA GLY A 612 15.66 30.42 -18.67
C GLY A 612 14.86 30.26 -17.39
N GLY A 613 15.11 29.21 -16.59
CA GLY A 613 14.45 28.98 -15.30
C GLY A 613 15.29 29.39 -14.09
N SER A 614 14.69 29.23 -12.91
CA SER A 614 15.34 29.46 -11.62
C SER A 614 15.50 28.13 -10.86
N PRO A 615 16.73 27.63 -10.62
CA PRO A 615 16.94 26.41 -9.84
C PRO A 615 16.84 26.67 -8.33
N LEU A 616 16.21 25.75 -7.59
CA LEU A 616 16.20 25.75 -6.13
C LEU A 616 16.50 24.35 -5.57
N MET A 617 17.68 24.20 -4.99
CA MET A 617 18.04 22.98 -4.25
C MET A 617 17.33 22.96 -2.87
N TRP A 618 16.73 21.84 -2.50
CA TRP A 618 16.00 21.66 -1.24
C TRP A 618 16.23 20.31 -0.58
N LYS A 619 15.60 20.08 0.57
CA LYS A 619 15.72 18.87 1.38
C LYS A 619 15.10 17.67 0.66
N THR A 620 15.69 16.49 0.85
CA THR A 620 15.11 15.21 0.38
C THR A 620 13.85 14.89 1.18
N GLY A 621 12.81 14.39 0.51
CA GLY A 621 11.56 13.92 1.10
C GLY A 621 10.35 14.53 0.40
N HIS A 622 9.52 13.68 -0.20
CA HIS A 622 8.39 14.08 -1.03
C HIS A 622 7.42 15.07 -0.36
N SER A 623 7.10 14.89 0.93
CA SER A 623 6.28 15.85 1.69
C SER A 623 6.94 17.22 1.86
N LEU A 624 8.27 17.29 2.01
CA LEU A 624 9.01 18.55 2.12
C LEU A 624 9.08 19.28 0.79
N ILE A 625 9.22 18.55 -0.32
CA ILE A 625 9.22 19.12 -1.67
C ILE A 625 7.83 19.71 -1.98
N LYS A 626 6.74 18.97 -1.73
CA LYS A 626 5.37 19.50 -1.88
C LYS A 626 5.12 20.77 -1.08
N SER A 627 5.58 20.79 0.18
CA SER A 627 5.49 21.98 1.03
C SER A 627 6.27 23.15 0.43
N LYS A 628 7.49 22.90 -0.07
CA LYS A 628 8.32 23.94 -0.67
C LYS A 628 7.78 24.45 -2.00
N MET A 629 7.21 23.59 -2.83
CA MET A 629 6.52 23.99 -4.05
C MET A 629 5.37 24.95 -3.74
N ARG A 630 4.56 24.65 -2.71
CA ARG A 630 3.48 25.54 -2.28
C ARG A 630 4.00 26.88 -1.75
N GLU A 631 5.07 26.86 -0.97
CA GLU A 631 5.69 28.08 -0.40
C GLU A 631 6.23 29.01 -1.50
N THR A 632 6.82 28.43 -2.56
CA THR A 632 7.57 29.16 -3.58
C THR A 632 6.84 29.29 -4.91
N ASP A 633 5.66 28.69 -5.01
CA ASP A 633 4.85 28.62 -6.23
C ASP A 633 5.59 28.00 -7.43
N ALA A 634 6.46 27.01 -7.16
CA ALA A 634 7.25 26.35 -8.19
C ALA A 634 6.38 25.55 -9.17
N GLU A 635 6.71 25.62 -10.46
CA GLU A 635 5.95 24.94 -11.53
C GLU A 635 6.34 23.46 -11.68
N LEU A 636 7.55 23.12 -11.25
CA LEU A 636 8.09 21.77 -11.35
C LEU A 636 9.01 21.47 -10.16
N ALA A 637 8.94 20.25 -9.65
CA ALA A 637 9.98 19.70 -8.80
C ALA A 637 10.28 18.25 -9.15
N GLY A 638 11.44 17.76 -8.71
CA GLY A 638 11.73 16.34 -8.75
C GLY A 638 12.81 15.93 -7.76
N GLU A 639 12.85 14.66 -7.42
CA GLU A 639 13.82 14.09 -6.50
C GLU A 639 14.60 12.95 -7.15
N MET A 640 15.82 12.73 -6.71
CA MET A 640 16.64 11.60 -7.15
C MET A 640 15.99 10.22 -6.87
N SER A 641 15.01 10.16 -5.98
CA SER A 641 14.22 8.96 -5.69
C SER A 641 13.18 8.61 -6.76
N GLY A 642 12.92 9.48 -7.74
CA GLY A 642 11.97 9.23 -8.83
C GLY A 642 10.61 9.89 -8.67
N HIS A 643 10.38 10.66 -7.59
CA HIS A 643 9.17 11.48 -7.49
C HIS A 643 9.30 12.72 -8.37
N PHE A 644 8.28 13.00 -9.17
CA PHE A 644 8.18 14.20 -10.01
C PHE A 644 6.86 14.91 -9.72
N PHE A 645 6.94 16.23 -9.54
CA PHE A 645 5.82 17.05 -9.09
C PHE A 645 5.57 18.13 -10.15
N PHE A 646 4.56 17.93 -10.98
CA PHE A 646 4.13 18.91 -11.96
C PHE A 646 3.03 19.77 -11.35
N LYS A 647 3.24 21.08 -11.28
CA LYS A 647 2.16 22.07 -11.05
C LYS A 647 1.72 22.67 -12.38
N GLU A 648 2.65 22.84 -13.33
CA GLU A 648 2.29 23.19 -14.69
C GLU A 648 1.39 22.11 -15.29
N ARG A 649 0.18 22.52 -15.73
CA ARG A 649 -0.87 21.64 -16.30
C ARG A 649 -1.37 20.53 -15.36
N TRP A 650 -0.99 20.57 -14.08
CA TRP A 650 -1.35 19.54 -13.10
C TRP A 650 -1.51 20.14 -11.70
N TYR A 651 -1.46 19.33 -10.65
CA TYR A 651 -1.90 19.71 -9.30
C TYR A 651 -0.77 19.85 -8.25
N GLY A 652 0.49 19.67 -8.65
CA GLY A 652 1.67 19.89 -7.80
C GLY A 652 1.99 18.75 -6.83
N PHE A 653 1.33 17.59 -6.95
CA PHE A 653 1.70 16.38 -6.22
C PHE A 653 2.60 15.46 -7.05
N ASP A 654 3.29 14.56 -6.36
CA ASP A 654 4.10 13.48 -6.92
C ASP A 654 3.24 12.46 -7.64
N ASP A 655 3.51 12.26 -8.92
CA ASP A 655 2.76 11.34 -9.78
C ASP A 655 3.67 10.71 -10.82
N GLY A 656 4.09 9.47 -10.58
CA GLY A 656 4.94 8.73 -11.50
C GLY A 656 4.23 8.43 -12.82
N ILE A 657 2.93 8.15 -12.77
CA ILE A 657 2.10 7.80 -13.92
C ILE A 657 1.94 9.02 -14.84
N TYR A 658 1.63 10.19 -14.28
CA TYR A 658 1.59 11.45 -15.05
C TYR A 658 2.97 11.84 -15.57
N ALA A 659 4.05 11.63 -14.80
CA ALA A 659 5.40 11.87 -15.27
C ALA A 659 5.77 10.98 -16.46
N ALA A 660 5.30 9.72 -16.51
CA ALA A 660 5.48 8.85 -17.66
C ALA A 660 4.71 9.38 -18.88
N ALA A 661 3.46 9.84 -18.71
CA ALA A 661 2.69 10.45 -19.78
C ALA A 661 3.39 11.70 -20.35
N ARG A 662 3.87 12.61 -19.49
CA ARG A 662 4.64 13.80 -19.89
C ARG A 662 5.96 13.46 -20.55
N LEU A 663 6.64 12.41 -20.11
CA LEU A 663 7.86 11.91 -20.76
C LEU A 663 7.55 11.47 -22.19
N LEU A 664 6.53 10.63 -22.39
CA LEU A 664 6.17 10.17 -23.72
C LEU A 664 5.71 11.32 -24.62
N GLU A 665 4.96 12.29 -24.08
CA GLU A 665 4.55 13.52 -24.80
C GLU A 665 5.76 14.26 -25.37
N ILE A 666 6.74 14.56 -24.52
CA ILE A 666 7.95 15.28 -24.91
C ILE A 666 8.71 14.48 -25.98
N LEU A 667 8.88 13.18 -25.79
CA LEU A 667 9.64 12.32 -26.71
C LEU A 667 8.93 12.15 -28.07
N ALA A 668 7.59 12.12 -28.09
CA ALA A 668 6.81 11.97 -29.31
C ALA A 668 6.92 13.21 -30.22
N GLN A 669 7.11 14.40 -29.62
CA GLN A 669 7.30 15.67 -30.34
C GLN A 669 8.69 15.85 -30.96
N ARG A 670 9.64 14.95 -30.66
CA ARG A 670 11.02 15.02 -31.18
C ARG A 670 11.18 14.22 -32.46
N GLU A 671 11.95 14.79 -33.39
CA GLU A 671 12.40 14.09 -34.59
C GLU A 671 13.46 13.04 -34.24
N GLU A 672 14.28 13.31 -33.21
CA GLU A 672 15.26 12.37 -32.69
C GLU A 672 14.57 11.18 -31.98
N THR A 673 15.26 10.04 -31.94
CA THR A 673 14.78 8.87 -31.20
C THR A 673 14.78 9.15 -29.69
N PRO A 674 13.93 8.46 -28.90
CA PRO A 674 13.94 8.60 -27.44
C PRO A 674 15.32 8.45 -26.80
N SER A 675 16.10 7.47 -27.25
CA SER A 675 17.48 7.24 -26.78
C SER A 675 18.43 8.40 -27.09
N GLU A 676 18.35 8.99 -28.28
CA GLU A 676 19.18 10.16 -28.66
C GLU A 676 18.84 11.37 -27.81
N VAL A 677 17.55 11.65 -27.58
CA VAL A 677 17.10 12.77 -26.72
C VAL A 677 17.64 12.60 -25.31
N LEU A 678 17.48 11.41 -24.72
CA LEU A 678 17.89 11.12 -23.35
C LEU A 678 19.42 11.12 -23.20
N SER A 679 20.14 10.59 -24.19
CA SER A 679 21.61 10.56 -24.22
C SER A 679 22.24 11.94 -24.42
N ALA A 680 21.55 12.88 -25.06
CA ALA A 680 22.01 14.26 -25.22
C ALA A 680 21.97 15.07 -23.92
N LEU A 681 21.24 14.61 -22.90
CA LEU A 681 21.20 15.26 -21.58
C LEU A 681 22.57 15.18 -20.91
N PRO A 682 23.07 16.28 -20.29
CA PRO A 682 24.37 16.28 -19.62
C PRO A 682 24.53 15.15 -18.60
N GLU A 683 25.68 14.48 -18.66
CA GLU A 683 26.00 13.34 -17.80
C GLU A 683 27.40 13.51 -17.20
N SER A 684 27.60 12.95 -16.00
CA SER A 684 28.85 12.95 -15.24
C SER A 684 29.17 11.54 -14.77
N VAL A 685 30.42 11.31 -14.36
CA VAL A 685 30.76 10.09 -13.63
C VAL A 685 30.17 10.20 -12.23
N SER A 686 29.37 9.22 -11.79
CA SER A 686 28.77 9.23 -10.46
C SER A 686 28.79 7.85 -9.82
N THR A 687 28.74 7.83 -8.50
CA THR A 687 28.48 6.59 -7.78
C THR A 687 26.97 6.31 -7.78
N PRO A 688 26.57 5.03 -7.63
CA PRO A 688 25.24 4.74 -7.12
C PRO A 688 25.07 5.34 -5.72
N GLU A 689 23.85 5.29 -5.20
CA GLU A 689 23.61 5.64 -3.80
C GLU A 689 24.37 4.66 -2.88
N ILE A 690 25.14 5.21 -1.95
CA ILE A 690 25.92 4.43 -0.99
C ILE A 690 25.21 4.51 0.36
N LYS A 691 24.80 3.35 0.88
CA LYS A 691 24.10 3.21 2.15
C LYS A 691 25.08 2.66 3.19
N VAL A 692 25.35 3.43 4.24
CA VAL A 692 26.24 3.02 5.33
C VAL A 692 25.40 2.83 6.60
N PRO A 693 25.20 1.60 7.07
CA PRO A 693 24.56 1.34 8.36
C PRO A 693 25.33 2.00 9.49
N VAL A 694 24.61 2.59 10.44
CA VAL A 694 25.22 3.18 11.63
C VAL A 694 24.53 2.68 12.88
N ASP A 695 25.33 2.34 13.89
CA ASP A 695 24.84 2.04 15.22
C ASP A 695 24.58 3.38 15.96
N GLY A 696 23.32 3.69 16.22
CA GLY A 696 22.90 4.89 16.94
C GLY A 696 22.31 5.99 16.06
N ASP A 697 22.45 7.25 16.49
CA ASP A 697 21.78 8.40 15.87
C ASP A 697 22.58 8.94 14.67
N ALA A 698 22.12 8.58 13.47
CA ALA A 698 22.68 9.05 12.20
C ALA A 698 22.67 10.59 12.08
N HIS A 699 21.65 11.27 12.61
CA HIS A 699 21.57 12.73 12.53
C HIS A 699 22.64 13.40 13.40
N ALA A 700 22.85 12.88 14.61
CA ALA A 700 23.92 13.37 15.50
C ALA A 700 25.30 13.18 14.88
N LEU A 701 25.54 12.06 14.20
CA LEU A 701 26.78 11.80 13.48
C LEU A 701 27.01 12.80 12.33
N VAL A 702 25.97 13.05 11.52
CA VAL A 702 26.04 14.02 10.42
C VAL A 702 26.25 15.44 10.95
N ALA A 703 25.63 15.81 12.08
CA ALA A 703 25.87 17.11 12.71
C ALA A 703 27.34 17.30 13.09
N ARG A 704 27.96 16.28 13.71
CA ARG A 704 29.41 16.31 14.02
C ARG A 704 30.27 16.39 12.76
N PHE A 705 29.85 15.75 11.67
CA PHE A 705 30.55 15.84 10.38
C PHE A 705 30.47 17.25 9.78
N VAL A 706 29.29 17.88 9.82
CA VAL A 706 29.08 19.26 9.38
C VAL A 706 29.94 20.23 10.20
N GLU A 707 29.95 20.09 11.53
CA GLU A 707 30.77 20.93 12.43
C GLU A 707 32.27 20.85 12.07
N ARG A 708 32.77 19.64 11.81
CA ARG A 708 34.17 19.44 11.36
C ARG A 708 34.43 20.08 10.01
N ALA A 709 33.52 19.93 9.05
CA ALA A 709 33.67 20.50 7.72
C ALA A 709 33.66 22.04 7.72
N GLN A 710 33.00 22.67 8.69
CA GLN A 710 32.91 24.13 8.82
C GLN A 710 34.03 24.76 9.67
N ALA A 711 34.93 23.97 10.29
CA ALA A 711 36.00 24.49 11.13
C ALA A 711 37.05 25.27 10.32
N SER A 712 37.22 26.56 10.62
CA SER A 712 37.74 27.56 9.67
C SER A 712 39.25 27.64 9.43
N GLU A 713 40.12 27.01 10.24
CA GLU A 713 41.58 27.19 10.09
C GLU A 713 42.30 26.01 9.40
N GLU A 714 41.66 24.85 9.26
CA GLU A 714 42.23 23.66 8.59
C GLU A 714 41.16 22.77 7.93
N SER A 715 40.01 23.34 7.50
CA SER A 715 38.95 22.51 6.91
C SER A 715 39.43 21.81 5.64
N PRO A 716 39.30 20.48 5.55
CA PRO A 716 39.66 19.75 4.35
C PRO A 716 38.67 20.02 3.18
N PHE A 717 37.62 20.82 3.43
CA PHE A 717 36.62 21.27 2.46
C PHE A 717 36.77 22.74 2.04
N GLU A 718 37.89 23.41 2.34
CA GLU A 718 38.09 24.83 2.04
C GLU A 718 37.86 25.19 0.55
N SER A 719 38.14 24.25 -0.36
CA SER A 719 37.96 24.43 -1.81
C SER A 719 36.52 24.18 -2.30
N ALA A 720 35.58 23.82 -1.42
CA ALA A 720 34.20 23.51 -1.77
C ALA A 720 33.23 24.59 -1.26
N ARG A 721 32.15 24.79 -2.02
CA ARG A 721 30.96 25.46 -1.52
C ARG A 721 30.12 24.47 -0.72
N LEU A 722 29.97 24.71 0.57
CA LEU A 722 29.21 23.86 1.46
C LEU A 722 27.73 24.25 1.51
N SER A 723 26.86 23.24 1.47
CA SER A 723 25.42 23.34 1.72
C SER A 723 25.05 22.40 2.86
N THR A 724 24.34 22.94 3.85
CA THR A 724 23.88 22.21 5.05
C THR A 724 22.35 22.10 5.12
N ILE A 725 21.68 22.22 3.98
CA ILE A 725 20.22 22.16 3.87
C ILE A 725 19.69 20.80 4.36
N ASP A 726 20.35 19.71 3.96
CA ASP A 726 20.03 18.33 4.33
C ASP A 726 21.34 17.50 4.35
N GLY A 727 21.94 17.39 5.53
CA GLY A 727 23.28 16.82 5.70
C GLY A 727 24.40 17.78 5.30
N LEU A 728 25.49 17.26 4.74
CA LEU A 728 26.55 18.07 4.13
C LEU A 728 26.69 17.72 2.66
N ARG A 729 26.40 18.69 1.79
CA ARG A 729 26.80 18.67 0.38
C ARG A 729 27.97 19.63 0.18
N ALA A 730 29.05 19.15 -0.44
CA ALA A 730 30.22 19.95 -0.79
C ALA A 730 30.37 19.98 -2.32
N ASP A 731 30.10 21.13 -2.94
CA ASP A 731 30.29 21.33 -4.38
C ASP A 731 31.71 21.90 -4.63
N PHE A 732 32.54 21.13 -5.33
CA PHE A 732 33.84 21.55 -5.87
C PHE A 732 33.68 22.05 -7.31
N THR A 733 34.76 22.56 -7.92
CA THR A 733 34.73 23.03 -9.31
C THR A 733 34.56 21.92 -10.34
N ASP A 734 34.89 20.68 -9.99
CA ASP A 734 34.99 19.50 -10.86
C ASP A 734 34.15 18.30 -10.37
N GLY A 735 33.26 18.52 -9.38
CA GLY A 735 32.40 17.49 -8.81
C GLY A 735 31.79 17.89 -7.47
N TRP A 736 31.01 16.99 -6.86
CA TRP A 736 30.43 17.19 -5.53
C TRP A 736 30.33 15.87 -4.74
N GLY A 737 30.23 16.00 -3.42
CA GLY A 737 29.95 14.88 -2.52
C GLY A 737 28.86 15.22 -1.52
N LEU A 738 28.08 14.22 -1.12
CA LEU A 738 27.00 14.33 -0.13
C LEU A 738 27.15 13.26 0.93
N VAL A 739 26.90 13.65 2.18
CA VAL A 739 26.51 12.73 3.25
C VAL A 739 25.28 13.29 3.97
N ARG A 740 24.25 12.48 4.13
CA ARG A 740 23.05 12.81 4.90
C ARG A 740 22.56 11.62 5.70
N ALA A 741 21.74 11.88 6.71
CA ALA A 741 21.04 10.84 7.46
C ALA A 741 19.74 10.48 6.75
N SER A 742 19.43 9.18 6.67
CA SER A 742 18.11 8.73 6.22
C SER A 742 17.05 9.04 7.29
N ASN A 743 15.87 9.49 6.85
CA ASN A 743 14.75 9.79 7.74
C ASN A 743 13.86 8.57 8.02
N THR A 744 14.16 7.43 7.39
CA THR A 744 13.33 6.22 7.43
C THR A 744 14.07 5.00 8.00
N THR A 745 15.40 5.03 7.98
CA THR A 745 16.27 3.91 8.37
C THR A 745 17.54 4.45 9.04
N PRO A 746 18.15 3.73 10.00
CA PRO A 746 19.36 4.16 10.70
C PRO A 746 20.61 3.98 9.82
N ILE A 747 20.66 4.71 8.71
CA ILE A 747 21.76 4.67 7.74
C ILE A 747 22.19 6.09 7.37
N LEU A 748 23.46 6.23 6.99
CA LEU A 748 23.92 7.36 6.18
C LEU A 748 23.69 7.05 4.71
N VAL A 749 23.28 8.07 3.97
CA VAL A 749 23.15 8.05 2.52
C VAL A 749 24.21 8.97 1.94
N LEU A 750 25.04 8.44 1.05
CA LEU A 750 26.09 9.17 0.36
C LEU A 750 25.94 9.04 -1.16
N ARG A 751 26.38 10.08 -1.85
CA ARG A 751 26.51 10.09 -3.32
C ARG A 751 27.66 11.01 -3.70
N PHE A 752 28.39 10.61 -4.73
CA PHE A 752 29.49 11.38 -5.29
C PHE A 752 29.32 11.49 -6.80
N GLU A 753 29.71 12.64 -7.35
CA GLU A 753 29.71 12.90 -8.77
C GLU A 753 30.91 13.77 -9.14
N ALA A 754 31.50 13.54 -10.31
CA ALA A 754 32.56 14.37 -10.83
C ALA A 754 32.65 14.32 -12.36
N ASP A 755 33.39 15.27 -12.93
CA ASP A 755 33.65 15.31 -14.38
C ASP A 755 34.60 14.21 -14.85
N THR A 756 35.41 13.66 -13.94
CA THR A 756 36.37 12.58 -14.22
C THR A 756 36.45 11.57 -13.08
N GLU A 757 36.85 10.34 -13.40
CA GLU A 757 37.12 9.29 -12.41
C GLU A 757 38.17 9.69 -11.37
N ALA A 758 39.19 10.47 -11.77
CA ALA A 758 40.22 10.94 -10.84
C ALA A 758 39.64 11.92 -9.80
N ALA A 759 38.79 12.85 -10.24
CA ALA A 759 38.11 13.80 -9.36
C ALA A 759 37.09 13.08 -8.44
N LEU A 760 36.33 12.11 -8.97
CA LEU A 760 35.41 11.30 -8.19
C LEU A 760 36.13 10.59 -7.05
N ASN A 761 37.25 9.93 -7.36
CA ASN A 761 38.06 9.22 -6.36
C ASN A 761 38.65 10.15 -5.30
N ARG A 762 39.08 11.36 -5.68
CA ARG A 762 39.56 12.39 -4.74
C ARG A 762 38.47 12.81 -3.76
N ILE A 763 37.28 13.15 -4.26
CA ILE A 763 36.14 13.59 -3.43
C ILE A 763 35.70 12.45 -2.50
N ARG A 764 35.59 11.23 -3.03
CA ARG A 764 35.25 10.03 -2.26
C ARG A 764 36.25 9.75 -1.15
N ALA A 765 37.54 9.85 -1.45
CA ALA A 765 38.60 9.67 -0.46
C ALA A 765 38.53 10.71 0.68
N LEU A 766 38.25 11.97 0.35
CA LEU A 766 38.06 13.04 1.33
C LEU A 766 36.87 12.78 2.27
N PHE A 767 35.70 12.46 1.72
CA PHE A 767 34.54 12.15 2.56
C PHE A 767 34.77 10.91 3.44
N ARG A 768 35.41 9.88 2.88
CA ARG A 768 35.77 8.68 3.62
C ARG A 768 36.74 8.97 4.76
N SER A 769 37.80 9.76 4.54
CA SER A 769 38.76 10.06 5.61
C SER A 769 38.10 10.82 6.77
N GLU A 770 37.25 11.79 6.46
CA GLU A 770 36.56 12.57 7.49
C GLU A 770 35.46 11.77 8.21
N LEU A 771 34.73 10.89 7.51
CA LEU A 771 33.74 10.02 8.15
C LEU A 771 34.42 8.92 8.98
N GLN A 772 35.52 8.34 8.51
CA GLN A 772 36.27 7.31 9.24
C GLN A 772 36.79 7.84 10.58
N ALA A 773 37.17 9.12 10.65
CA ALA A 773 37.58 9.77 11.90
C ALA A 773 36.43 9.83 12.95
N LEU A 774 35.17 9.82 12.50
CA LEU A 774 33.99 9.80 13.37
C LEU A 774 33.50 8.38 13.66
N LEU A 775 33.88 7.40 12.83
CA LEU A 775 33.51 5.99 12.91
C LEU A 775 34.75 5.06 12.92
N PRO A 776 35.67 5.18 13.90
CA PRO A 776 36.95 4.47 13.87
C PRO A 776 36.83 2.93 13.85
N GLU A 777 35.75 2.40 14.43
CA GLU A 777 35.50 0.95 14.54
C GLU A 777 34.73 0.38 13.32
N HIS A 778 34.29 1.22 12.37
CA HIS A 778 33.55 0.79 11.19
C HIS A 778 34.32 1.14 9.91
N PRO A 779 35.07 0.20 9.30
CA PRO A 779 35.80 0.47 8.07
C PRO A 779 34.84 0.78 6.92
N LEU A 780 34.99 1.95 6.30
CA LEU A 780 34.15 2.41 5.21
C LEU A 780 34.69 1.92 3.85
N ALA A 781 33.92 1.09 3.16
CA ALA A 781 34.33 0.40 1.95
C ALA A 781 34.06 1.15 0.63
N PHE A 782 33.66 2.42 0.70
CA PHE A 782 33.41 3.23 -0.49
C PHE A 782 34.62 4.02 -0.95
#